data_AF-A0A356T9Z8-F1
#
_entry.id   AF-A0A356T9Z8-F1
#
_cell.length_a   1.000
_cell.length_b   1.000
_cell.length_c   1.000
_cell.angle_alpha   90.00
_cell.angle_beta   90.00
_cell.angle_gamma   90.00
#
_symmetry.space_group_name_H-M   'P 1'
#
loop_
_entity.id
_entity.type
_entity.pdbx_description
1 polymer ?
#
loop_
_entity_poly.entity_id
_entity_poly.type
_entity_poly.pdbx_seq_one_letter_code
_entity_poly.pdbx_strand_id
1 'polypeptide(L)'
;SDCTAHMCGDGVLNVTAGEDCDDGNTTDGDGCESDCTVPREDVMITADATFDTDAGTLDGTAVAGWSAAINTWYANTWTLAAGATLTVTGANAFLVVTDGDVIINGTIEASGQDGVGDIGCDEAGGLGGAGGPGGFAGGDGGGPNPASDTPFDGSAGMGPGSGGGGTVDNNGGGGAGHIADGEPGQASTSSSGGMVGAAGLFYFTPDNFQGGSGGGGGSADDDSAGSVDDGGGGGSGGWIRLYAGTALPTLAGAALNADGGTGGSASNDAVGGDGALGRVESGMRPLCMDGIQNQDETDTDCGGSTCSACALLDGCAADSDCVTGAVCTDGLCQAATCSDTTLNGMETDVDCGGAECAPCADGEMCSTGTDCQSGGCTSGTCTSCTDGVMNGAETDVDCGGPGCGPCGDGLMCVADADCSGTACEASACVSCSDGAQNAAETDVDCGGPDCADRCADLDSCSVDGDCVSGSCDTGTCRSCTDGVQNGMETDVDCGGAASGCGLCGGGDSCTGNADCLSGLCVAGSCTAAMFSDNFETGMFSSVWSTSGDASWFVSMTTPLNGLFSAESGDINDSEVSNLDLMVTCAPGATVQFNYRTDVEAGWDYLDFIVDGSIVDSYSDLGGTTTSASYPLMGGTHTLRWQYNKDSSTSSGADTVWIDDVVLTDCTAP
;
A
#
# COMPACT_ATOMS: atom_id res chain seq x y z
N SER A 1 49.74 5.92 -25.29
CA SER A 1 49.50 5.88 -26.74
C SER A 1 50.67 6.56 -27.43
N ASP A 2 51.49 5.80 -28.16
CA ASP A 2 52.39 6.38 -29.15
C ASP A 2 51.56 6.61 -30.43
N CYS A 3 51.73 7.77 -31.05
CA CYS A 3 50.88 8.23 -32.16
C CYS A 3 51.25 7.55 -33.49
N THR A 4 51.49 6.24 -33.49
CA THR A 4 51.76 5.43 -34.68
C THR A 4 50.46 5.20 -35.44
N ALA A 5 50.53 5.26 -36.77
CA ALA A 5 49.40 4.96 -37.64
C ALA A 5 49.05 3.48 -37.53
N HIS A 6 47.76 3.16 -37.41
CA HIS A 6 47.26 1.78 -37.39
C HIS A 6 47.72 1.03 -38.65
N MET A 7 48.18 -0.21 -38.46
CA MET A 7 48.76 -1.04 -39.50
C MET A 7 48.58 -2.51 -39.12
N CYS A 8 47.74 -3.21 -39.89
CA CYS A 8 47.57 -4.63 -39.70
C CYS A 8 48.86 -5.44 -39.73
N GLY A 9 48.99 -6.32 -38.75
CA GLY A 9 50.06 -7.28 -38.62
C GLY A 9 51.33 -6.70 -37.99
N ASP A 10 51.22 -5.60 -37.25
CA ASP A 10 52.35 -5.00 -36.54
C ASP A 10 52.55 -5.57 -35.11
N GLY A 11 51.61 -6.41 -34.67
CA GLY A 11 51.57 -7.11 -33.40
C GLY A 11 50.90 -6.30 -32.28
N VAL A 12 50.26 -5.18 -32.59
CA VAL A 12 49.66 -4.26 -31.61
C VAL A 12 48.22 -3.91 -31.99
N LEU A 13 47.24 -4.49 -31.29
CA LEU A 13 45.82 -4.18 -31.48
C LEU A 13 45.49 -2.71 -31.15
N ASN A 14 45.01 -1.95 -32.14
CA ASN A 14 44.64 -0.54 -31.99
C ASN A 14 43.12 -0.29 -32.19
N VAL A 15 42.33 -0.67 -31.19
CA VAL A 15 40.85 -0.56 -31.20
C VAL A 15 40.31 0.84 -31.51
N THR A 16 40.99 1.90 -31.05
CA THR A 16 40.56 3.30 -31.27
C THR A 16 40.73 3.75 -32.73
N ALA A 17 41.50 3.02 -33.52
CA ALA A 17 41.71 3.28 -34.94
C ALA A 17 40.91 2.34 -35.86
N GLY A 18 40.07 1.47 -35.29
CA GLY A 18 39.18 0.57 -36.04
C GLY A 18 39.76 -0.79 -36.40
N GLU A 19 40.81 -1.27 -35.71
CA GLU A 19 41.30 -2.65 -35.84
C GLU A 19 40.54 -3.59 -34.89
N ASP A 20 39.94 -4.65 -35.44
CA ASP A 20 39.25 -5.68 -34.66
C ASP A 20 40.24 -6.73 -34.10
N CYS A 21 41.38 -6.93 -34.76
CA CYS A 21 42.45 -7.85 -34.37
C CYS A 21 43.83 -7.38 -34.88
N ASP A 22 44.91 -7.95 -34.34
CA ASP A 22 46.26 -7.92 -34.92
C ASP A 22 47.06 -9.12 -34.38
N ASP A 23 47.55 -10.00 -35.27
CA ASP A 23 48.29 -11.21 -34.91
C ASP A 23 49.80 -11.14 -35.24
N GLY A 24 50.29 -9.95 -35.57
CA GLY A 24 51.69 -9.72 -35.92
C GLY A 24 52.08 -10.12 -37.34
N ASN A 25 51.10 -10.39 -38.22
CA ASN A 25 51.34 -10.60 -39.63
C ASN A 25 50.10 -10.23 -40.51
N THR A 26 50.22 -10.35 -41.84
CA THR A 26 49.13 -10.00 -42.79
C THR A 26 48.67 -11.22 -43.61
N THR A 27 48.73 -12.41 -43.03
CA THR A 27 48.33 -13.66 -43.70
C THR A 27 46.86 -13.92 -43.37
N ASP A 28 46.03 -13.92 -44.38
CA ASP A 28 44.61 -14.20 -44.18
C ASP A 28 44.38 -15.62 -43.61
N GLY A 29 43.45 -15.73 -42.67
CA GLY A 29 43.02 -16.99 -42.06
C GLY A 29 43.93 -17.61 -41.00
N ASP A 30 44.91 -16.88 -40.44
CA ASP A 30 45.78 -17.37 -39.35
C ASP A 30 45.66 -16.65 -37.99
N GLY A 31 44.67 -15.76 -37.87
CA GLY A 31 44.29 -15.12 -36.61
C GLY A 31 43.69 -13.73 -36.81
N CYS A 32 44.20 -13.00 -37.80
CA CYS A 32 43.69 -11.70 -38.23
C CYS A 32 43.79 -11.56 -39.76
N GLU A 33 42.73 -11.08 -40.42
CA GLU A 33 42.78 -10.84 -41.86
C GLU A 33 43.65 -9.62 -42.17
N SER A 34 44.18 -9.53 -43.39
CA SER A 34 45.06 -8.44 -43.83
C SER A 34 44.40 -7.04 -43.85
N ASP A 35 43.10 -6.96 -43.59
CA ASP A 35 42.31 -5.72 -43.42
C ASP A 35 41.92 -5.41 -41.97
N CYS A 36 42.49 -6.14 -41.01
CA CYS A 36 42.30 -6.00 -39.56
C CYS A 36 40.93 -6.38 -39.05
N THR A 37 40.23 -7.19 -39.84
CA THR A 37 39.03 -7.88 -39.41
C THR A 37 39.39 -9.29 -38.94
N VAL A 38 38.64 -9.79 -37.96
CA VAL A 38 38.80 -11.18 -37.52
C VAL A 38 38.33 -12.11 -38.64
N PRO A 39 39.05 -13.20 -38.99
CA PRO A 39 38.61 -14.17 -39.98
C PRO A 39 37.23 -14.73 -39.60
N ARG A 40 36.21 -14.47 -40.42
CA ARG A 40 34.84 -14.94 -40.17
C ARG A 40 34.57 -16.17 -41.03
N GLU A 41 34.44 -17.34 -40.42
CA GLU A 41 34.02 -18.58 -41.09
C GLU A 41 32.57 -18.94 -40.72
N ASP A 42 31.90 -19.71 -41.57
CA ASP A 42 30.60 -20.31 -41.24
C ASP A 42 30.81 -21.48 -40.28
N VAL A 43 30.13 -21.44 -39.13
CA VAL A 43 30.21 -22.49 -38.11
C VAL A 43 29.02 -23.44 -38.25
N MET A 44 29.32 -24.72 -38.49
CA MET A 44 28.30 -25.77 -38.63
C MET A 44 28.58 -26.92 -37.66
N ILE A 45 27.75 -27.04 -36.63
CA ILE A 45 27.78 -28.15 -35.66
C ILE A 45 26.86 -29.25 -36.18
N THR A 46 27.44 -30.40 -36.53
CA THR A 46 26.72 -31.48 -37.25
C THR A 46 26.49 -32.75 -36.43
N ALA A 47 27.06 -32.83 -35.23
CA ALA A 47 26.89 -33.92 -34.28
C ALA A 47 26.98 -33.39 -32.85
N ASP A 48 26.74 -34.25 -31.86
CA ASP A 48 26.81 -33.89 -30.45
C ASP A 48 28.20 -33.32 -30.09
N ALA A 49 28.21 -32.22 -29.35
CA ALA A 49 29.42 -31.50 -28.96
C ALA A 49 29.25 -30.88 -27.58
N THR A 50 30.36 -30.62 -26.88
CA THR A 50 30.37 -29.94 -25.59
C THR A 50 31.11 -28.62 -25.69
N PHE A 51 30.48 -27.52 -25.27
CA PHE A 51 31.08 -26.19 -25.26
C PHE A 51 31.30 -25.71 -23.83
N ASP A 52 32.55 -25.42 -23.48
CA ASP A 52 32.93 -24.84 -22.20
C ASP A 52 33.01 -23.32 -22.31
N THR A 53 32.13 -22.61 -21.63
CA THR A 53 32.02 -21.14 -21.64
C THR A 53 33.16 -20.45 -20.90
N ASP A 54 33.82 -21.12 -19.95
CA ASP A 54 34.96 -20.56 -19.21
C ASP A 54 36.27 -20.75 -19.99
N ALA A 55 36.40 -21.89 -20.68
CA ALA A 55 37.57 -22.19 -21.51
C ALA A 55 37.46 -21.66 -22.94
N GLY A 56 36.25 -21.35 -23.43
CA GLY A 56 35.97 -21.01 -24.83
C GLY A 56 36.11 -22.19 -25.80
N THR A 57 36.26 -23.41 -25.29
CA THR A 57 36.61 -24.59 -26.09
C THR A 57 35.40 -25.46 -26.41
N LEU A 58 35.30 -25.86 -27.68
CA LEU A 58 34.32 -26.83 -28.18
C LEU A 58 35.01 -28.21 -28.31
N ASP A 59 34.63 -29.16 -27.46
CA ASP A 59 35.08 -30.56 -27.55
C ASP A 59 34.13 -31.34 -28.48
N GLY A 60 34.57 -31.57 -29.71
CA GLY A 60 33.81 -32.32 -30.68
C GLY A 60 34.60 -32.58 -31.96
N THR A 61 34.67 -33.84 -32.37
CA THR A 61 35.33 -34.30 -33.60
C THR A 61 34.52 -34.01 -34.89
N ALA A 62 33.56 -33.07 -34.86
CA ALA A 62 32.54 -32.89 -35.89
C ALA A 62 32.16 -31.41 -36.16
N VAL A 63 33.15 -30.52 -36.24
CA VAL A 63 32.95 -29.12 -36.65
C VAL A 63 33.70 -28.88 -37.96
N ALA A 64 32.98 -28.51 -39.02
CA ALA A 64 33.59 -28.07 -40.27
C ALA A 64 33.80 -26.54 -40.20
N GLY A 65 35.00 -26.06 -40.53
CA GLY A 65 35.34 -24.62 -40.46
C GLY A 65 35.77 -24.11 -39.08
N TRP A 66 36.27 -25.00 -38.20
CA TRP A 66 36.72 -24.62 -36.86
C TRP A 66 38.25 -24.71 -36.76
N SER A 67 38.90 -23.56 -36.53
CA SER A 67 40.34 -23.48 -36.23
C SER A 67 40.53 -23.05 -34.77
N ALA A 68 41.52 -23.64 -34.10
CA ALA A 68 41.79 -23.39 -32.67
C ALA A 68 42.28 -21.95 -32.35
N ALA A 69 42.35 -21.06 -33.34
CA ALA A 69 42.68 -19.65 -33.17
C ALA A 69 41.44 -18.77 -32.88
N ILE A 70 40.23 -19.31 -33.05
CA ILE A 70 38.98 -18.55 -32.93
C ILE A 70 38.37 -18.84 -31.55
N ASN A 71 38.88 -18.16 -30.52
CA ASN A 71 38.28 -18.22 -29.17
C ASN A 71 37.18 -17.15 -28.95
N THR A 72 36.72 -16.50 -30.03
CA THR A 72 35.67 -15.47 -29.99
C THR A 72 34.74 -15.59 -31.21
N TRP A 73 33.57 -16.19 -30.95
CA TRP A 73 32.18 -15.82 -31.30
C TRP A 73 31.82 -14.96 -32.53
N TYR A 74 32.66 -14.83 -33.56
CA TYR A 74 32.34 -14.06 -34.77
C TYR A 74 32.25 -15.00 -35.98
N ALA A 75 31.10 -15.66 -36.12
CA ALA A 75 30.80 -16.47 -37.31
C ALA A 75 30.03 -15.64 -38.33
N ASN A 76 30.24 -15.90 -39.62
CA ASN A 76 29.37 -15.35 -40.67
C ASN A 76 27.95 -15.92 -40.50
N THR A 77 27.82 -17.24 -40.47
CA THR A 77 26.58 -17.95 -40.17
C THR A 77 26.84 -18.97 -39.06
N TRP A 78 25.92 -19.12 -38.12
CA TRP A 78 26.02 -20.12 -37.07
C TRP A 78 24.87 -21.11 -37.15
N THR A 79 25.17 -22.39 -37.38
CA THR A 79 24.14 -23.42 -37.55
C THR A 79 24.38 -24.63 -36.65
N LEU A 80 23.33 -25.01 -35.91
CA LEU A 80 23.23 -26.29 -35.23
C LEU A 80 22.33 -27.22 -36.04
N ALA A 81 22.89 -28.33 -36.53
CA ALA A 81 22.15 -29.28 -37.37
C ALA A 81 21.09 -30.08 -36.59
N ALA A 82 20.07 -30.54 -37.31
CA ALA A 82 19.00 -31.35 -36.73
C ALA A 82 19.54 -32.67 -36.15
N GLY A 83 19.14 -32.97 -34.90
CA GLY A 83 19.56 -34.17 -34.18
C GLY A 83 20.93 -34.09 -33.50
N ALA A 84 21.62 -32.94 -33.59
CA ALA A 84 22.82 -32.66 -32.80
C ALA A 84 22.44 -32.00 -31.46
N THR A 85 23.13 -32.38 -30.39
CA THR A 85 23.00 -31.79 -29.05
C THR A 85 24.27 -31.04 -28.69
N LEU A 86 24.15 -29.74 -28.44
CA LEU A 86 25.22 -28.92 -27.91
C LEU A 86 25.05 -28.80 -26.39
N THR A 87 25.93 -29.46 -25.63
CA THR A 87 25.96 -29.33 -24.18
C THR A 87 26.85 -28.17 -23.79
N VAL A 88 26.33 -27.21 -23.04
CA VAL A 88 27.07 -26.05 -22.55
C VAL A 88 27.49 -26.28 -21.10
N THR A 89 28.77 -26.05 -20.79
CA THR A 89 29.35 -26.15 -19.46
C THR A 89 30.08 -24.85 -19.08
N GLY A 90 30.30 -24.62 -17.78
CA GLY A 90 30.99 -23.43 -17.25
C GLY A 90 30.08 -22.53 -16.43
N ALA A 91 30.57 -21.34 -16.06
CA ALA A 91 29.83 -20.40 -15.22
C ALA A 91 29.23 -19.21 -16.01
N ASN A 92 29.58 -19.06 -17.28
CA ASN A 92 29.20 -17.90 -18.09
C ASN A 92 28.01 -18.19 -19.01
N ALA A 93 27.35 -17.13 -19.48
CA ALA A 93 26.27 -17.24 -20.44
C ALA A 93 26.78 -17.78 -21.79
N PHE A 94 26.00 -18.66 -22.43
CA PHE A 94 26.25 -19.08 -23.80
C PHE A 94 25.80 -17.96 -24.76
N LEU A 95 26.73 -17.32 -25.46
CA LEU A 95 26.47 -16.15 -26.30
C LEU A 95 26.89 -16.40 -27.75
N VAL A 96 25.95 -16.41 -28.69
CA VAL A 96 26.25 -16.47 -30.13
C VAL A 96 25.96 -15.13 -30.79
N VAL A 97 26.93 -14.57 -31.51
CA VAL A 97 26.79 -13.33 -32.30
C VAL A 97 27.25 -13.59 -33.74
N THR A 98 26.43 -13.28 -34.74
CA THR A 98 26.80 -13.44 -36.16
C THR A 98 26.45 -12.20 -36.99
N ASP A 99 27.12 -12.01 -38.14
CA ASP A 99 26.70 -11.03 -39.14
C ASP A 99 25.57 -11.55 -40.04
N GLY A 100 25.55 -12.86 -40.27
CA GLY A 100 24.51 -13.58 -41.01
C GLY A 100 23.52 -14.27 -40.07
N ASP A 101 22.98 -15.40 -40.53
CA ASP A 101 21.90 -16.09 -39.82
C ASP A 101 22.41 -16.93 -38.64
N VAL A 102 21.62 -16.98 -37.57
CA VAL A 102 21.71 -18.01 -36.52
C VAL A 102 20.57 -19.01 -36.75
N ILE A 103 20.92 -20.26 -37.05
CA ILE A 103 19.97 -21.33 -37.41
C ILE A 103 20.11 -22.50 -36.43
N ILE A 104 19.10 -22.71 -35.59
CA ILE A 104 19.07 -23.80 -34.62
C ILE A 104 18.06 -24.84 -35.08
N ASN A 105 18.56 -26.02 -35.47
CA ASN A 105 17.73 -27.17 -35.82
C ASN A 105 17.88 -28.33 -34.83
N GLY A 106 18.88 -28.28 -33.95
CA GLY A 106 19.19 -29.28 -32.91
C GLY A 106 18.82 -28.83 -31.50
N THR A 107 19.42 -29.44 -30.48
CA THR A 107 19.17 -29.13 -29.06
C THR A 107 20.35 -28.40 -28.45
N ILE A 108 20.12 -27.29 -27.75
CA ILE A 108 21.11 -26.66 -26.87
C ILE A 108 20.74 -26.97 -25.43
N GLU A 109 21.66 -27.57 -24.69
CA GLU A 109 21.48 -28.01 -23.31
C GLU A 109 22.45 -27.25 -22.40
N ALA A 110 21.95 -26.22 -21.72
CA ALA A 110 22.70 -25.34 -20.82
C ALA A 110 22.16 -25.40 -19.38
N SER A 111 21.52 -26.51 -18.99
CA SER A 111 21.02 -26.67 -17.63
C SER A 111 22.14 -26.76 -16.58
N GLY A 112 21.90 -26.18 -15.40
CA GLY A 112 22.79 -26.27 -14.24
C GLY A 112 24.09 -25.44 -14.29
N GLN A 113 24.13 -24.33 -15.04
CA GLN A 113 25.24 -23.37 -14.92
C GLN A 113 25.08 -22.50 -13.67
N ASP A 114 26.19 -22.14 -13.02
CA ASP A 114 26.23 -21.18 -11.92
C ASP A 114 25.98 -19.77 -12.47
N GLY A 115 24.71 -19.37 -12.62
CA GLY A 115 24.36 -18.05 -13.14
C GLY A 115 24.85 -16.92 -12.24
N VAL A 116 26.09 -16.47 -12.41
CA VAL A 116 26.62 -15.27 -11.78
C VAL A 116 26.22 -14.04 -12.59
N GLY A 117 25.21 -13.34 -12.08
CA GLY A 117 25.13 -11.87 -12.07
C GLY A 117 24.75 -11.16 -13.37
N ASP A 118 23.77 -10.27 -13.25
CA ASP A 118 23.57 -9.13 -14.16
C ASP A 118 24.90 -8.43 -14.48
N ILE A 119 25.18 -8.22 -15.77
CA ILE A 119 25.96 -7.05 -16.18
C ILE A 119 25.00 -5.86 -16.07
N GLY A 120 24.85 -5.37 -14.85
CA GLY A 120 24.22 -4.10 -14.52
C GLY A 120 25.32 -3.10 -14.21
N CYS A 121 25.43 -2.06 -15.03
CA CYS A 121 26.16 -0.85 -14.68
C CYS A 121 25.37 -0.14 -13.56
N ASP A 122 25.72 -0.38 -12.29
CA ASP A 122 25.99 0.69 -11.31
C ASP A 122 26.29 0.13 -9.90
N GLU A 123 27.37 0.68 -9.32
CA GLU A 123 27.72 0.75 -7.90
C GLU A 123 28.21 -0.52 -7.14
N ALA A 124 29.54 -0.57 -7.04
CA ALA A 124 30.31 -0.72 -5.79
C ALA A 124 30.25 -2.02 -4.96
N GLY A 125 31.25 -2.88 -5.19
CA GLY A 125 32.14 -3.43 -4.15
C GLY A 125 31.55 -4.37 -3.08
N GLY A 126 31.84 -5.68 -3.20
CA GLY A 126 31.54 -6.62 -2.11
C GLY A 126 31.97 -8.06 -2.37
N LEU A 127 33.27 -8.30 -2.17
CA LEU A 127 33.94 -9.53 -1.72
C LEU A 127 33.24 -10.90 -1.86
N GLY A 128 33.97 -11.82 -2.51
CA GLY A 128 33.60 -13.21 -2.68
C GLY A 128 33.49 -14.06 -1.41
N GLY A 129 32.90 -15.23 -1.60
CA GLY A 129 32.79 -16.29 -0.60
C GLY A 129 32.75 -17.66 -1.27
N ALA A 130 33.90 -18.15 -1.73
CA ALA A 130 34.06 -19.56 -2.06
C ALA A 130 33.93 -20.39 -0.77
N GLY A 131 32.89 -21.22 -0.70
CA GLY A 131 32.73 -22.24 0.34
C GLY A 131 33.71 -23.39 0.11
N GLY A 132 34.75 -23.47 0.94
CA GLY A 132 35.61 -24.64 1.09
C GLY A 132 35.25 -25.45 2.35
N PRO A 133 35.41 -26.79 2.37
CA PRO A 133 34.83 -27.66 3.38
C PRO A 133 35.72 -27.87 4.63
N GLY A 134 35.06 -28.03 5.79
CA GLY A 134 35.41 -28.94 6.89
C GLY A 134 36.71 -28.72 7.71
N GLY A 135 36.57 -28.56 9.03
CA GLY A 135 37.67 -28.76 9.97
C GLY A 135 37.36 -28.45 11.44
N PHE A 136 37.08 -29.50 12.24
CA PHE A 136 36.97 -29.45 13.69
C PHE A 136 38.32 -29.16 14.39
N ALA A 137 38.33 -28.33 15.44
CA ALA A 137 39.20 -28.48 16.62
C ALA A 137 38.72 -27.58 17.78
N GLY A 138 38.49 -28.17 18.96
CA GLY A 138 38.11 -27.48 20.19
C GLY A 138 39.29 -26.92 21.00
N GLY A 139 38.97 -26.22 22.09
CA GLY A 139 39.94 -25.86 23.13
C GLY A 139 39.48 -24.74 24.07
N ASP A 140 39.23 -25.11 25.32
CA ASP A 140 38.97 -24.24 26.48
C ASP A 140 40.13 -23.29 26.83
N GLY A 141 39.81 -22.15 27.47
CA GLY A 141 40.61 -21.67 28.59
C GLY A 141 41.00 -20.17 28.62
N GLY A 142 40.44 -19.45 29.61
CA GLY A 142 41.20 -18.55 30.48
C GLY A 142 41.24 -17.05 30.14
N GLY A 143 40.54 -16.24 30.94
CA GLY A 143 40.82 -14.80 31.09
C GLY A 143 42.21 -14.51 31.73
N PRO A 144 42.61 -13.23 31.94
CA PRO A 144 41.80 -12.26 32.68
C PRO A 144 41.79 -10.81 32.15
N ASN A 145 40.83 -10.07 32.69
CA ASN A 145 40.58 -8.62 32.63
C ASN A 145 41.80 -7.77 33.10
N PRO A 146 41.84 -6.45 32.81
CA PRO A 146 41.30 -5.53 33.80
C PRO A 146 40.55 -4.31 33.25
N ALA A 147 39.34 -4.14 33.77
CA ALA A 147 38.80 -2.98 34.48
C ALA A 147 39.10 -1.56 33.96
N SER A 148 38.03 -0.91 33.50
CA SER A 148 37.54 0.35 34.09
C SER A 148 36.02 0.36 33.88
N ASP A 149 35.26 -0.08 34.89
CA ASP A 149 34.50 0.77 35.82
C ASP A 149 33.54 1.73 35.08
N THR A 150 32.31 1.27 34.76
CA THR A 150 31.05 1.33 35.55
C THR A 150 30.20 2.55 35.18
N PRO A 151 28.89 2.58 35.44
CA PRO A 151 27.88 1.49 35.55
C PRO A 151 26.65 1.75 34.64
N PHE A 152 26.08 0.70 34.01
CA PHE A 152 24.76 0.07 34.32
C PHE A 152 23.55 1.00 34.16
N ASP A 153 22.42 0.65 33.55
CA ASP A 153 21.74 -0.63 33.21
C ASP A 153 20.62 -0.22 32.22
N GLY A 154 20.08 -0.98 31.26
CA GLY A 154 20.14 -2.39 30.92
C GLY A 154 19.26 -2.57 29.67
N SER A 155 19.77 -3.35 28.73
CA SER A 155 19.13 -3.67 27.46
C SER A 155 18.04 -4.74 27.62
N ALA A 156 17.05 -4.64 26.73
CA ALA A 156 16.41 -5.71 25.95
C ALA A 156 16.08 -7.04 26.64
N GLY A 157 14.82 -7.47 26.49
CA GLY A 157 14.55 -8.89 26.53
C GLY A 157 13.08 -9.28 26.50
N MET A 158 12.65 -9.72 25.33
CA MET A 158 11.82 -10.92 25.13
C MET A 158 10.33 -10.83 25.51
N GLY A 159 9.47 -10.91 24.48
CA GLY A 159 8.15 -11.55 24.63
C GLY A 159 8.32 -13.01 25.08
N PRO A 160 7.26 -13.73 25.50
CA PRO A 160 6.26 -14.19 24.52
C PRO A 160 4.86 -14.48 25.11
N GLY A 161 3.92 -14.92 24.27
CA GLY A 161 2.95 -15.93 24.68
C GLY A 161 1.46 -15.56 24.67
N SER A 162 0.82 -15.81 23.54
CA SER A 162 -0.30 -16.76 23.35
C SER A 162 -1.44 -16.87 24.38
N GLY A 163 -2.68 -16.85 23.84
CA GLY A 163 -3.63 -17.95 24.09
C GLY A 163 -5.11 -17.60 24.30
N GLY A 164 -5.94 -17.98 23.31
CA GLY A 164 -7.33 -18.54 23.40
C GLY A 164 -8.45 -17.68 24.04
N GLY A 165 -9.68 -17.64 23.55
CA GLY A 165 -10.45 -18.51 22.66
C GLY A 165 -11.81 -18.83 23.29
N GLY A 166 -12.90 -18.72 22.51
CA GLY A 166 -14.26 -19.22 22.83
C GLY A 166 -15.27 -18.11 23.17
N THR A 167 -16.53 -18.09 22.74
CA THR A 167 -17.46 -19.06 22.10
C THR A 167 -18.58 -18.21 21.44
N VAL A 168 -19.43 -18.62 20.48
CA VAL A 168 -20.57 -19.54 20.61
C VAL A 168 -21.19 -19.78 19.21
N ASP A 169 -21.25 -21.05 18.83
CA ASP A 169 -22.29 -21.87 18.20
C ASP A 169 -23.21 -21.32 17.08
N ASN A 170 -23.35 -22.11 16.00
CA ASN A 170 -24.54 -22.98 15.94
C ASN A 170 -24.47 -24.17 14.98
N ASN A 171 -25.00 -25.27 15.51
CA ASN A 171 -25.18 -26.60 14.95
C ASN A 171 -26.19 -26.68 13.80
N GLY A 172 -25.99 -27.70 12.96
CA GLY A 172 -27.04 -28.35 12.16
C GLY A 172 -26.55 -28.56 10.72
N GLY A 173 -25.95 -29.68 10.31
CA GLY A 173 -26.35 -31.05 10.60
C GLY A 173 -27.14 -31.61 9.42
N GLY A 174 -26.46 -32.31 8.51
CA GLY A 174 -27.09 -33.38 7.72
C GLY A 174 -26.89 -33.34 6.20
N GLY A 175 -26.17 -34.33 5.69
CA GLY A 175 -26.62 -35.08 4.51
C GLY A 175 -25.86 -34.85 3.20
N ALA A 176 -24.76 -35.59 3.01
CA ALA A 176 -24.16 -35.83 1.71
C ALA A 176 -25.13 -36.60 0.79
N GLY A 177 -25.20 -36.17 -0.48
CA GLY A 177 -25.93 -36.85 -1.54
C GLY A 177 -25.36 -36.48 -2.91
N HIS A 178 -24.31 -37.19 -3.33
CA HIS A 178 -23.82 -37.18 -4.71
C HIS A 178 -24.85 -37.83 -5.64
N ILE A 179 -25.22 -37.14 -6.72
CA ILE A 179 -25.65 -37.74 -7.99
C ILE A 179 -24.94 -36.97 -9.11
N ALA A 180 -24.14 -37.70 -9.89
CA ALA A 180 -23.57 -37.25 -11.15
C ALA A 180 -24.67 -37.17 -12.22
N ASP A 181 -24.54 -36.23 -13.16
CA ASP A 181 -24.77 -36.44 -14.60
C ASP A 181 -24.52 -35.12 -15.38
N GLY A 182 -23.71 -35.21 -16.44
CA GLY A 182 -23.92 -34.46 -17.69
C GLY A 182 -23.18 -33.13 -17.93
N GLU A 183 -22.09 -33.20 -18.69
CA GLU A 183 -21.69 -32.17 -19.68
C GLU A 183 -22.80 -31.93 -20.75
N PRO A 184 -22.71 -30.93 -21.69
CA PRO A 184 -21.59 -30.01 -21.96
C PRO A 184 -21.95 -28.51 -22.19
N GLY A 185 -20.92 -27.67 -22.07
CA GLY A 185 -20.63 -26.56 -23.00
C GLY A 185 -21.39 -25.25 -22.83
N GLN A 186 -20.68 -24.19 -22.46
CA GLN A 186 -20.28 -23.13 -23.41
C GLN A 186 -19.43 -22.07 -22.71
N ALA A 187 -18.50 -21.52 -23.50
CA ALA A 187 -17.52 -20.52 -23.13
C ALA A 187 -18.14 -19.26 -22.52
N SER A 188 -17.51 -18.74 -21.46
CA SER A 188 -17.65 -17.35 -21.04
C SER A 188 -16.31 -16.64 -21.21
N THR A 189 -16.33 -15.70 -22.14
CA THR A 189 -15.46 -14.53 -22.22
C THR A 189 -15.47 -13.77 -20.89
N SER A 190 -14.30 -13.42 -20.36
CA SER A 190 -14.16 -12.28 -19.45
C SER A 190 -13.18 -11.27 -20.04
N SER A 191 -13.77 -10.19 -20.54
CA SER A 191 -13.15 -8.90 -20.73
C SER A 191 -12.63 -8.34 -19.40
N SER A 192 -11.41 -7.84 -19.40
CA SER A 192 -11.02 -6.71 -18.56
C SER A 192 -10.07 -5.82 -19.36
N GLY A 193 -10.52 -4.60 -19.63
CA GLY A 193 -9.67 -3.50 -20.09
C GLY A 193 -9.28 -2.64 -18.89
N GLY A 194 -8.07 -2.09 -18.92
CA GLY A 194 -7.57 -1.18 -17.89
C GLY A 194 -6.05 -0.97 -17.92
N MET A 195 -5.57 -0.27 -18.97
CA MET A 195 -4.34 0.53 -19.14
C MET A 195 -3.23 0.48 -18.05
N VAL A 196 -2.00 0.11 -18.44
CA VAL A 196 -0.74 0.73 -17.98
C VAL A 196 0.29 0.68 -19.13
N GLY A 197 1.09 1.74 -19.28
CA GLY A 197 1.92 2.04 -20.45
C GLY A 197 3.22 1.27 -20.64
N ALA A 198 3.75 1.42 -21.85
CA ALA A 198 5.12 1.20 -22.34
C ALA A 198 5.98 0.12 -21.66
N ALA A 199 5.94 -1.09 -22.21
CA ALA A 199 7.09 -1.99 -22.28
C ALA A 199 6.97 -2.85 -23.54
N GLY A 200 7.77 -2.55 -24.57
CA GLY A 200 7.89 -3.39 -25.75
C GLY A 200 8.69 -4.65 -25.42
N LEU A 201 8.02 -5.71 -24.96
CA LEU A 201 8.57 -7.05 -24.83
C LEU A 201 7.74 -7.99 -25.71
N PHE A 202 8.36 -8.47 -26.80
CA PHE A 202 7.73 -9.37 -27.77
C PHE A 202 7.65 -10.80 -27.21
N TYR A 203 6.44 -11.37 -27.20
CA TYR A 203 6.15 -12.77 -26.89
C TYR A 203 6.48 -13.69 -28.10
N PHE A 204 7.15 -14.81 -27.83
CA PHE A 204 7.08 -16.02 -28.67
C PHE A 204 6.09 -17.03 -28.06
N THR A 205 5.54 -17.91 -28.89
CA THR A 205 4.50 -18.88 -28.51
C THR A 205 5.00 -19.96 -27.53
N PRO A 206 4.15 -20.50 -26.61
CA PRO A 206 4.59 -21.29 -25.45
C PRO A 206 5.10 -22.71 -25.76
N ASP A 207 4.94 -23.24 -26.97
CA ASP A 207 5.07 -24.69 -27.20
C ASP A 207 6.52 -25.23 -27.28
N ASN A 208 7.53 -24.35 -27.32
CA ASN A 208 8.94 -24.77 -27.39
C ASN A 208 9.72 -24.54 -26.08
N PHE A 209 9.07 -24.06 -25.02
CA PHE A 209 9.68 -23.84 -23.70
C PHE A 209 9.14 -24.87 -22.70
N GLN A 210 10.00 -25.74 -22.18
CA GLN A 210 9.68 -26.55 -20.99
C GLN A 210 9.93 -25.73 -19.71
N GLY A 211 9.19 -24.63 -19.55
CA GLY A 211 9.09 -23.92 -18.28
C GLY A 211 7.91 -24.49 -17.50
N GLY A 212 8.18 -25.34 -16.51
CA GLY A 212 7.14 -25.91 -15.65
C GLY A 212 6.36 -24.81 -14.90
N SER A 213 5.05 -24.72 -15.12
CA SER A 213 4.17 -23.83 -14.35
C SER A 213 3.91 -24.45 -12.96
N GLY A 214 4.73 -24.07 -11.97
CA GLY A 214 4.56 -24.46 -10.56
C GLY A 214 3.45 -23.64 -9.88
N GLY A 215 2.37 -24.31 -9.48
CA GLY A 215 1.31 -23.75 -8.65
C GLY A 215 1.79 -23.45 -7.23
N GLY A 216 1.19 -22.45 -6.59
CA GLY A 216 1.54 -21.99 -5.25
C GLY A 216 1.60 -23.14 -4.24
N GLY A 217 2.80 -23.38 -3.72
CA GLY A 217 3.04 -24.31 -2.61
C GLY A 217 2.42 -23.76 -1.33
N GLY A 218 1.56 -24.56 -0.70
CA GLY A 218 1.07 -24.29 0.64
C GLY A 218 2.20 -24.33 1.66
N SER A 219 2.14 -23.43 2.65
CA SER A 219 3.02 -23.45 3.81
C SER A 219 2.96 -24.81 4.49
N ALA A 220 4.10 -25.50 4.54
CA ALA A 220 4.31 -26.57 5.49
C ALA A 220 4.62 -25.92 6.84
N ASP A 221 3.63 -25.89 7.72
CA ASP A 221 3.87 -25.69 9.15
C ASP A 221 4.39 -27.01 9.71
N ASP A 222 5.67 -27.07 10.09
CA ASP A 222 6.15 -28.12 11.00
C ASP A 222 7.02 -27.52 12.10
N ASP A 223 6.37 -27.33 13.25
CA ASP A 223 6.99 -27.18 14.55
C ASP A 223 7.57 -28.53 14.99
N SER A 224 8.84 -28.81 14.68
CA SER A 224 9.68 -29.72 15.48
C SER A 224 11.16 -29.62 15.14
N ALA A 225 11.93 -29.12 16.11
CA ALA A 225 13.38 -29.12 16.07
C ALA A 225 13.96 -30.56 16.07
N GLY A 226 14.80 -30.89 15.09
CA GLY A 226 15.84 -31.91 15.26
C GLY A 226 15.99 -33.00 14.19
N SER A 227 16.20 -32.64 12.92
CA SER A 227 16.95 -33.47 11.97
C SER A 227 17.72 -32.57 10.99
N VAL A 228 19.00 -32.88 10.77
CA VAL A 228 19.78 -32.27 9.70
C VAL A 228 19.38 -33.01 8.44
N ASP A 229 18.35 -32.51 7.77
CA ASP A 229 17.96 -32.99 6.44
C ASP A 229 18.76 -32.18 5.42
N ASP A 230 19.74 -32.84 4.81
CA ASP A 230 20.52 -32.31 3.68
C ASP A 230 19.60 -32.25 2.44
N GLY A 231 18.66 -31.30 2.44
CA GLY A 231 17.84 -30.98 1.28
C GLY A 231 18.73 -30.48 0.16
N GLY A 232 18.92 -31.31 -0.88
CA GLY A 232 19.64 -30.91 -2.08
C GLY A 232 18.89 -29.77 -2.77
N GLY A 233 19.44 -28.56 -2.74
CA GLY A 233 18.92 -27.43 -3.50
C GLY A 233 18.95 -27.73 -5.00
N GLY A 234 17.90 -27.35 -5.73
CA GLY A 234 17.91 -27.35 -7.19
C GLY A 234 19.03 -26.44 -7.72
N GLY A 235 19.59 -26.77 -8.88
CA GLY A 235 20.66 -25.99 -9.51
C GLY A 235 20.18 -24.61 -9.96
N SER A 236 21.12 -23.69 -10.19
CA SER A 236 20.85 -22.43 -10.90
C SER A 236 20.57 -22.70 -12.38
N GLY A 237 19.61 -21.97 -12.96
CA GLY A 237 19.33 -22.02 -14.39
C GLY A 237 20.41 -21.30 -15.21
N GLY A 238 20.71 -21.82 -16.40
CA GLY A 238 21.66 -21.24 -17.34
C GLY A 238 21.12 -20.06 -18.15
N TRP A 239 22.00 -19.45 -18.95
CA TRP A 239 21.68 -18.33 -19.85
C TRP A 239 22.11 -18.62 -21.29
N ILE A 240 21.19 -18.43 -22.24
CA ILE A 240 21.42 -18.54 -23.69
C ILE A 240 21.09 -17.21 -24.36
N ARG A 241 22.04 -16.62 -25.11
CA ARG A 241 21.86 -15.39 -25.88
C ARG A 241 22.22 -15.60 -27.35
N LEU A 242 21.31 -15.27 -28.26
CA LEU A 242 21.47 -15.49 -29.70
C LEU A 242 21.20 -14.19 -30.49
N TYR A 243 22.20 -13.67 -31.19
CA TYR A 243 22.08 -12.46 -32.00
C TYR A 243 22.52 -12.72 -33.44
N ALA A 244 21.66 -12.42 -34.40
CA ALA A 244 21.90 -12.62 -35.84
C ALA A 244 21.81 -11.29 -36.59
N GLY A 245 22.61 -11.11 -37.63
CA GLY A 245 22.72 -9.82 -38.32
C GLY A 245 21.80 -9.61 -39.51
N THR A 246 21.19 -10.69 -40.02
CA THR A 246 20.32 -10.66 -41.22
C THR A 246 18.84 -10.86 -40.92
N ALA A 247 18.52 -11.55 -39.82
CA ALA A 247 17.16 -11.83 -39.36
C ALA A 247 17.19 -12.30 -37.90
N LEU A 248 16.05 -12.37 -37.22
CA LEU A 248 15.96 -13.04 -35.91
C LEU A 248 16.42 -14.52 -36.01
N PRO A 249 17.06 -15.08 -34.97
CA PRO A 249 17.47 -16.47 -34.95
C PRO A 249 16.33 -17.44 -35.28
N THR A 250 16.59 -18.40 -36.18
CA THR A 250 15.59 -19.36 -36.64
C THR A 250 15.65 -20.65 -35.82
N LEU A 251 14.52 -21.06 -35.22
CA LEU A 251 14.38 -22.33 -34.49
C LEU A 251 13.45 -23.28 -35.26
N ALA A 252 14.01 -24.24 -36.00
CA ALA A 252 13.20 -25.21 -36.78
C ALA A 252 13.00 -26.52 -36.01
N GLY A 253 12.19 -26.47 -34.94
CA GLY A 253 11.92 -27.63 -34.07
C GLY A 253 13.03 -27.93 -33.07
N ALA A 254 13.91 -26.96 -32.83
CA ALA A 254 14.96 -27.00 -31.84
C ALA A 254 14.43 -26.90 -30.41
N ALA A 255 15.16 -27.53 -29.47
CA ALA A 255 14.93 -27.38 -28.04
C ALA A 255 16.08 -26.56 -27.42
N LEU A 256 15.73 -25.49 -26.71
CA LEU A 256 16.68 -24.70 -25.92
C LEU A 256 16.39 -24.96 -24.45
N ASN A 257 17.28 -25.69 -23.79
CA ASN A 257 17.15 -25.94 -22.37
C ASN A 257 18.16 -25.12 -21.58
N ALA A 258 17.65 -24.37 -20.61
CA ALA A 258 18.43 -23.54 -19.70
C ALA A 258 17.99 -23.73 -18.24
N ASP A 259 17.12 -24.71 -17.94
CA ASP A 259 16.56 -24.89 -16.60
C ASP A 259 17.61 -25.27 -15.54
N GLY A 260 17.29 -25.02 -14.26
CA GLY A 260 18.16 -25.40 -13.13
C GLY A 260 18.11 -26.90 -12.78
N GLY A 261 17.40 -27.70 -13.58
CA GLY A 261 17.05 -29.10 -13.27
C GLY A 261 16.08 -29.26 -12.09
N THR A 262 15.57 -30.48 -11.91
CA THR A 262 14.79 -30.88 -10.72
C THR A 262 15.72 -31.37 -9.62
N GLY A 263 15.60 -30.84 -8.40
CA GLY A 263 16.35 -31.35 -7.25
C GLY A 263 16.14 -32.86 -7.06
N GLY A 264 17.20 -33.59 -6.70
CA GLY A 264 17.11 -35.04 -6.48
C GLY A 264 16.09 -35.39 -5.38
N SER A 265 15.41 -36.53 -5.49
CA SER A 265 14.43 -36.98 -4.50
C SER A 265 15.10 -37.19 -3.14
N ALA A 266 14.67 -36.44 -2.12
CA ALA A 266 15.02 -36.73 -0.73
C ALA A 266 14.44 -38.10 -0.34
N SER A 267 15.15 -38.87 0.48
CA SER A 267 14.84 -40.29 0.76
C SER A 267 13.64 -40.54 1.68
N ASN A 268 12.68 -39.62 1.78
CA ASN A 268 11.49 -39.72 2.63
C ASN A 268 10.41 -38.71 2.19
N ASP A 269 9.52 -39.09 1.27
CA ASP A 269 8.24 -38.45 0.90
C ASP A 269 8.17 -36.92 0.76
N ALA A 270 9.30 -36.21 0.70
CA ALA A 270 9.42 -34.81 0.36
C ALA A 270 9.85 -34.68 -1.11
N VAL A 271 9.02 -34.02 -1.91
CA VAL A 271 9.36 -33.63 -3.28
C VAL A 271 10.50 -32.61 -3.20
N GLY A 272 11.64 -32.91 -3.82
CA GLY A 272 12.76 -31.94 -3.92
C GLY A 272 12.31 -30.67 -4.64
N GLY A 273 12.76 -29.50 -4.17
CA GLY A 273 12.36 -28.22 -4.74
C GLY A 273 12.85 -28.03 -6.18
N ASP A 274 12.05 -27.32 -6.98
CA ASP A 274 12.37 -26.97 -8.37
C ASP A 274 13.61 -26.04 -8.43
N GLY A 275 14.51 -26.27 -9.38
CA GLY A 275 15.66 -25.39 -9.64
C GLY A 275 15.24 -24.01 -10.19
N ALA A 276 16.16 -23.04 -10.17
CA ALA A 276 15.87 -21.70 -10.67
C ALA A 276 15.56 -21.70 -12.19
N LEU A 277 14.68 -20.81 -12.64
CA LEU A 277 14.35 -20.65 -14.07
C LEU A 277 15.56 -20.09 -14.82
N GLY A 278 15.99 -20.76 -15.90
CA GLY A 278 16.97 -20.21 -16.84
C GLY A 278 16.38 -19.13 -17.75
N ARG A 279 17.25 -18.39 -18.45
CA ARG A 279 16.82 -17.37 -19.43
C ARG A 279 17.37 -17.63 -20.82
N VAL A 280 16.50 -17.45 -21.82
CA VAL A 280 16.88 -17.39 -23.24
C VAL A 280 16.55 -16.00 -23.78
N GLU A 281 17.50 -15.37 -24.47
CA GLU A 281 17.38 -14.06 -25.09
C GLU A 281 17.76 -14.14 -26.58
N SER A 282 17.04 -13.43 -27.46
CA SER A 282 17.39 -13.34 -28.88
C SER A 282 17.10 -11.96 -29.48
N GLY A 283 17.90 -11.57 -30.49
CA GLY A 283 17.78 -10.26 -31.16
C GLY A 283 18.37 -10.21 -32.58
N MET A 284 18.13 -9.10 -33.29
CA MET A 284 18.59 -8.84 -34.67
C MET A 284 19.54 -7.63 -34.70
N ARG A 285 20.65 -7.68 -35.46
CA ARG A 285 21.57 -6.54 -35.71
C ARG A 285 21.06 -5.68 -36.89
N PRO A 286 21.46 -4.39 -37.03
CA PRO A 286 22.61 -3.73 -36.39
C PRO A 286 22.23 -2.98 -35.12
N LEU A 287 23.08 -3.08 -34.10
CA LEU A 287 22.86 -2.40 -32.83
C LEU A 287 23.31 -0.96 -33.01
N CYS A 288 22.44 -0.02 -32.66
CA CYS A 288 22.76 1.38 -32.46
C CYS A 288 23.65 1.63 -31.23
N MET A 289 24.50 0.68 -30.86
CA MET A 289 25.36 0.70 -29.66
C MET A 289 26.64 -0.08 -29.97
N ASP A 290 27.13 0.05 -31.20
CA ASP A 290 28.34 -0.61 -31.69
C ASP A 290 29.57 0.32 -31.69
N GLY A 291 29.41 1.56 -31.22
CA GLY A 291 30.50 2.51 -31.00
C GLY A 291 30.97 3.20 -32.28
N ILE A 292 30.25 3.04 -33.39
CA ILE A 292 30.63 3.58 -34.71
C ILE A 292 29.42 4.24 -35.39
N GLN A 293 29.58 5.48 -35.87
CA GLN A 293 28.51 6.16 -36.62
C GLN A 293 28.28 5.49 -37.99
N ASN A 294 27.27 4.63 -38.09
CA ASN A 294 26.95 3.87 -39.29
C ASN A 294 25.43 3.86 -39.61
N GLN A 295 25.04 3.28 -40.75
CA GLN A 295 23.66 3.33 -41.27
C GLN A 295 23.08 4.76 -41.39
N ASP A 296 21.91 5.03 -40.80
CA ASP A 296 21.23 6.33 -40.82
C ASP A 296 21.40 7.13 -39.52
N GLU A 297 22.34 6.73 -38.66
CA GLU A 297 22.73 7.45 -37.45
C GLU A 297 23.24 8.86 -37.74
N THR A 298 22.79 9.82 -36.93
CA THR A 298 23.18 11.23 -37.05
C THR A 298 24.25 11.65 -36.06
N ASP A 299 24.48 10.85 -35.02
CA ASP A 299 25.72 10.80 -34.22
C ASP A 299 26.03 9.34 -33.83
N THR A 300 27.21 9.07 -33.28
CA THR A 300 27.67 7.71 -32.92
C THR A 300 26.63 7.04 -32.01
N ASP A 301 26.06 5.91 -32.45
CA ASP A 301 25.08 5.12 -31.71
C ASP A 301 23.71 5.82 -31.47
N CYS A 302 23.38 6.89 -32.21
CA CYS A 302 22.09 7.58 -32.06
C CYS A 302 21.56 8.30 -33.31
N GLY A 303 20.27 8.58 -33.29
CA GLY A 303 19.56 9.37 -34.29
C GLY A 303 19.18 8.61 -35.56
N GLY A 304 18.56 9.30 -36.52
CA GLY A 304 17.97 8.64 -37.69
C GLY A 304 16.66 7.93 -37.38
N SER A 305 16.23 7.05 -38.28
CA SER A 305 14.97 6.30 -38.18
C SER A 305 15.11 4.93 -37.52
N THR A 306 16.35 4.44 -37.41
CA THR A 306 16.66 3.10 -36.87
C THR A 306 17.07 3.14 -35.40
N CYS A 307 17.65 4.25 -34.92
CA CYS A 307 18.28 4.35 -33.60
C CYS A 307 17.54 5.22 -32.59
N SER A 308 17.88 5.05 -31.31
CA SER A 308 17.39 5.93 -30.25
C SER A 308 17.84 7.36 -30.49
N ALA A 309 17.02 8.31 -30.09
CA ALA A 309 17.31 9.72 -30.32
C ALA A 309 18.56 10.19 -29.54
N CYS A 310 19.33 11.07 -30.17
CA CYS A 310 20.58 11.65 -29.69
C CYS A 310 20.39 12.61 -28.51
N ALA A 311 21.32 12.59 -27.56
CA ALA A 311 21.26 13.42 -26.38
C ALA A 311 21.63 14.88 -26.69
N LEU A 312 21.48 15.77 -25.70
CA LEU A 312 21.86 17.17 -25.88
C LEU A 312 23.35 17.29 -26.22
N LEU A 313 23.65 18.11 -27.22
CA LEU A 313 24.95 18.38 -27.83
C LEU A 313 25.48 17.30 -28.79
N ASP A 314 24.74 16.23 -29.03
CA ASP A 314 25.06 15.23 -30.04
C ASP A 314 24.58 15.71 -31.44
N GLY A 315 25.19 15.16 -32.48
CA GLY A 315 24.89 15.45 -33.89
C GLY A 315 23.47 15.07 -34.31
N CYS A 316 22.87 15.89 -35.16
CA CYS A 316 21.53 15.65 -35.69
C CYS A 316 21.36 16.21 -37.10
N ALA A 317 20.38 15.69 -37.84
CA ALA A 317 19.95 16.22 -39.14
C ALA A 317 18.51 16.77 -39.11
N ALA A 318 17.68 16.31 -38.16
CA ALA A 318 16.30 16.71 -37.94
C ALA A 318 15.93 16.62 -36.45
N ASP A 319 14.85 17.30 -36.05
CA ASP A 319 14.39 17.31 -34.65
C ASP A 319 14.01 15.92 -34.13
N SER A 320 13.58 15.02 -35.02
CA SER A 320 13.29 13.62 -34.69
C SER A 320 14.53 12.82 -34.28
N ASP A 321 15.72 13.31 -34.61
CA ASP A 321 16.97 12.65 -34.25
C ASP A 321 17.37 12.95 -32.81
N CYS A 322 16.69 13.89 -32.13
CA CYS A 322 17.02 14.34 -30.79
C CYS A 322 16.06 13.79 -29.75
N VAL A 323 16.55 13.59 -28.52
CA VAL A 323 15.70 13.23 -27.37
C VAL A 323 14.48 14.15 -27.30
N THR A 324 13.34 13.59 -26.87
CA THR A 324 12.07 14.33 -26.78
C THR A 324 12.29 15.66 -26.05
N GLY A 325 11.89 16.77 -26.68
CA GLY A 325 12.11 18.13 -26.17
C GLY A 325 13.32 18.87 -26.71
N ALA A 326 14.17 18.21 -27.49
CA ALA A 326 15.32 18.85 -28.14
C ALA A 326 15.05 19.14 -29.62
N VAL A 327 15.62 20.24 -30.10
CA VAL A 327 15.53 20.72 -31.49
C VAL A 327 16.89 20.59 -32.14
N CYS A 328 16.92 20.17 -33.40
CA CYS A 328 18.14 20.10 -34.17
C CYS A 328 18.51 21.48 -34.69
N THR A 329 19.35 22.21 -33.95
CA THR A 329 19.80 23.56 -34.31
C THR A 329 21.30 23.57 -34.56
N ASP A 330 21.69 24.08 -35.72
CA ASP A 330 23.09 24.10 -36.21
C ASP A 330 23.75 22.70 -36.26
N GLY A 331 22.95 21.65 -36.49
CA GLY A 331 23.41 20.27 -36.61
C GLY A 331 23.71 19.58 -35.28
N LEU A 332 23.25 20.16 -34.16
CA LEU A 332 23.35 19.59 -32.81
C LEU A 332 21.98 19.58 -32.13
N CYS A 333 21.72 18.56 -31.32
CA CYS A 333 20.54 18.51 -30.47
C CYS A 333 20.67 19.52 -29.34
N GLN A 334 19.83 20.55 -29.34
CA GLN A 334 19.78 21.59 -28.32
C GLN A 334 18.44 21.52 -27.59
N ALA A 335 18.40 21.85 -26.31
CA ALA A 335 17.12 21.90 -25.59
C ALA A 335 16.24 22.97 -26.25
N ALA A 336 15.02 22.62 -26.66
CA ALA A 336 13.99 23.62 -26.94
C ALA A 336 13.81 24.38 -25.63
N THR A 337 14.18 25.66 -25.59
CA THR A 337 13.87 26.44 -24.39
C THR A 337 12.54 27.12 -24.65
N CYS A 338 11.54 26.83 -23.82
CA CYS A 338 10.23 27.47 -23.79
C CYS A 338 10.32 28.96 -23.36
N SER A 339 11.31 29.68 -23.88
CA SER A 339 11.75 31.03 -23.52
C SER A 339 12.76 31.62 -24.55
N ASP A 340 13.00 30.98 -25.70
CA ASP A 340 13.94 31.47 -26.73
C ASP A 340 13.30 32.41 -27.76
N THR A 341 12.03 32.78 -27.57
CA THR A 341 11.27 33.72 -28.41
C THR A 341 11.02 33.23 -29.83
N THR A 342 11.17 31.93 -30.08
CA THR A 342 11.02 31.33 -31.40
C THR A 342 10.11 30.11 -31.34
N LEU A 343 9.04 30.08 -32.15
CA LEU A 343 8.18 28.90 -32.28
C LEU A 343 8.98 27.71 -32.85
N ASN A 344 9.46 26.83 -31.98
CA ASN A 344 10.27 25.67 -32.33
C ASN A 344 9.98 24.48 -31.40
N GLY A 345 10.52 23.30 -31.72
CA GLY A 345 10.27 22.09 -30.94
C GLY A 345 8.77 21.72 -30.89
N MET A 346 8.27 21.48 -29.68
CA MET A 346 6.88 21.03 -29.43
C MET A 346 5.90 22.17 -29.12
N GLU A 347 6.34 23.42 -29.22
CA GLU A 347 5.53 24.61 -28.94
C GLU A 347 4.34 24.77 -29.91
N THR A 348 3.20 25.25 -29.40
CA THR A 348 2.03 25.59 -30.24
C THR A 348 1.82 27.08 -30.43
N ASP A 349 2.39 27.91 -29.55
CA ASP A 349 2.71 29.32 -29.80
C ASP A 349 4.10 29.63 -29.22
N VAL A 350 4.70 30.77 -29.58
CA VAL A 350 6.07 31.12 -29.19
C VAL A 350 6.27 30.96 -27.68
N ASP A 351 7.21 30.09 -27.28
CA ASP A 351 7.57 29.81 -25.88
C ASP A 351 6.47 29.11 -25.04
N CYS A 352 5.40 28.56 -25.66
CA CYS A 352 4.31 27.90 -24.92
C CYS A 352 3.58 26.78 -25.69
N GLY A 353 2.86 25.95 -24.94
CA GLY A 353 2.03 24.87 -25.48
C GLY A 353 2.81 23.62 -25.88
N GLY A 354 2.10 22.55 -26.21
CA GLY A 354 2.70 21.22 -26.35
C GLY A 354 2.97 20.54 -25.00
N ALA A 355 3.46 19.30 -25.05
CA ALA A 355 3.58 18.44 -23.87
C ALA A 355 4.69 18.85 -22.89
N GLU A 356 5.64 19.67 -23.32
CA GLU A 356 6.88 19.95 -22.58
C GLU A 356 7.07 21.42 -22.20
N CYS A 357 6.22 22.32 -22.72
CA CYS A 357 6.23 23.73 -22.36
C CYS A 357 5.02 24.11 -21.50
N ALA A 358 5.12 25.26 -20.83
CA ALA A 358 3.99 25.79 -20.07
C ALA A 358 2.78 26.01 -21.00
N PRO A 359 1.55 25.71 -20.56
CA PRO A 359 0.37 25.97 -21.36
C PRO A 359 0.29 27.45 -21.75
N CYS A 360 -0.11 27.70 -22.98
CA CYS A 360 -0.29 29.02 -23.55
C CYS A 360 -1.40 29.79 -22.83
N ALA A 361 -1.20 31.11 -22.71
CA ALA A 361 -2.19 32.02 -22.17
C ALA A 361 -3.38 32.19 -23.13
N ASP A 362 -4.50 32.70 -22.62
CA ASP A 362 -5.69 32.96 -23.42
C ASP A 362 -5.39 33.91 -24.59
N GLY A 363 -5.81 33.53 -25.79
CA GLY A 363 -5.58 34.29 -27.04
C GLY A 363 -4.35 33.86 -27.85
N GLU A 364 -3.46 33.03 -27.30
CA GLU A 364 -2.34 32.43 -28.01
C GLU A 364 -2.78 31.17 -28.80
N MET A 365 -1.97 30.72 -29.76
CA MET A 365 -2.27 29.59 -30.62
C MET A 365 -2.11 28.24 -29.91
N CYS A 366 -2.98 27.30 -30.30
CA CYS A 366 -3.00 25.96 -29.73
C CYS A 366 -3.38 24.93 -30.79
N SER A 367 -2.99 23.68 -30.56
CA SER A 367 -3.37 22.54 -31.40
C SER A 367 -4.42 21.66 -30.72
N THR A 368 -4.37 21.60 -29.39
CA THR A 368 -5.18 20.76 -28.50
C THR A 368 -5.49 21.52 -27.20
N GLY A 369 -6.51 21.09 -26.47
CA GLY A 369 -6.92 21.76 -25.23
C GLY A 369 -5.83 21.81 -24.16
N THR A 370 -4.96 20.79 -24.08
CA THR A 370 -3.84 20.74 -23.14
C THR A 370 -2.77 21.80 -23.38
N ASP A 371 -2.76 22.39 -24.58
CA ASP A 371 -1.83 23.47 -24.91
C ASP A 371 -2.24 24.79 -24.27
N CYS A 372 -3.43 24.88 -23.68
CA CYS A 372 -3.99 26.10 -23.10
C CYS A 372 -4.04 26.03 -21.59
N GLN A 373 -3.73 27.13 -20.91
CA GLN A 373 -3.90 27.26 -19.45
C GLN A 373 -5.36 26.99 -19.04
N SER A 374 -6.30 27.34 -19.91
CA SER A 374 -7.74 27.11 -19.77
C SER A 374 -8.21 25.69 -20.13
N GLY A 375 -7.35 24.83 -20.68
CA GLY A 375 -7.77 23.52 -21.20
C GLY A 375 -8.61 23.57 -22.49
N GLY A 376 -8.95 24.77 -22.99
CA GLY A 376 -9.86 24.97 -24.12
C GLY A 376 -9.18 25.55 -25.36
N CYS A 377 -9.06 24.74 -26.42
CA CYS A 377 -8.53 25.17 -27.72
C CYS A 377 -9.64 25.22 -28.77
N THR A 378 -10.11 26.42 -29.12
CA THR A 378 -11.22 26.60 -30.07
C THR A 378 -10.76 27.36 -31.31
N SER A 379 -10.90 26.74 -32.49
CA SER A 379 -10.43 27.31 -33.77
C SER A 379 -8.93 27.65 -33.81
N GLY A 380 -8.12 26.90 -33.06
CA GLY A 380 -6.65 27.05 -33.02
C GLY A 380 -6.17 28.18 -32.11
N THR A 381 -7.01 28.66 -31.19
CA THR A 381 -6.68 29.70 -30.20
C THR A 381 -7.18 29.29 -28.82
N CYS A 382 -6.37 29.55 -27.79
CA CYS A 382 -6.74 29.30 -26.41
C CYS A 382 -7.87 30.23 -25.98
N THR A 383 -8.99 29.65 -25.53
CA THR A 383 -10.19 30.36 -25.05
C THR A 383 -10.29 30.25 -23.54
N SER A 384 -10.60 31.34 -22.84
CA SER A 384 -10.62 31.39 -21.36
C SER A 384 -11.81 30.63 -20.77
N CYS A 385 -11.64 30.16 -19.53
CA CYS A 385 -12.74 29.74 -18.65
C CYS A 385 -13.06 30.81 -17.57
N THR A 386 -12.67 32.08 -17.77
CA THR A 386 -12.79 33.17 -16.77
C THR A 386 -13.00 34.56 -17.38
N ASP A 387 -13.36 34.64 -18.66
CA ASP A 387 -13.46 35.92 -19.40
C ASP A 387 -14.83 36.60 -19.28
N GLY A 388 -15.75 36.03 -18.50
CA GLY A 388 -17.06 36.59 -18.22
C GLY A 388 -18.06 36.36 -19.35
N VAL A 389 -17.76 35.51 -20.33
CA VAL A 389 -18.64 35.23 -21.47
C VAL A 389 -18.67 33.75 -21.83
N MET A 390 -19.87 33.15 -21.80
CA MET A 390 -20.10 31.74 -22.19
C MET A 390 -19.58 31.44 -23.61
N ASN A 391 -18.40 30.84 -23.74
CA ASN A 391 -17.76 30.52 -25.00
C ASN A 391 -16.86 29.27 -24.94
N GLY A 392 -16.41 28.78 -26.09
CA GLY A 392 -15.54 27.60 -26.14
C GLY A 392 -16.23 26.32 -25.64
N ALA A 393 -15.63 25.67 -24.63
CA ALA A 393 -16.08 24.40 -24.06
C ALA A 393 -17.04 24.56 -22.87
N GLU A 394 -17.30 25.78 -22.43
CA GLU A 394 -18.13 26.12 -21.27
C GLU A 394 -19.60 25.70 -21.40
N THR A 395 -20.19 25.22 -20.31
CA THR A 395 -21.64 24.93 -20.22
C THR A 395 -22.44 26.01 -19.53
N ASP A 396 -21.79 26.86 -18.72
CA ASP A 396 -22.27 28.19 -18.30
C ASP A 396 -21.09 29.18 -18.30
N VAL A 397 -21.34 30.48 -18.15
CA VAL A 397 -20.31 31.52 -18.17
C VAL A 397 -19.15 31.14 -17.23
N ASP A 398 -17.95 30.94 -17.80
CA ASP A 398 -16.73 30.64 -17.05
C ASP A 398 -16.70 29.28 -16.32
N CYS A 399 -17.57 28.32 -16.69
CA CYS A 399 -17.57 27.00 -16.05
C CYS A 399 -18.18 25.87 -16.90
N GLY A 400 -17.86 24.64 -16.50
CA GLY A 400 -18.40 23.40 -17.04
C GLY A 400 -17.83 23.01 -18.40
N GLY A 401 -17.99 21.75 -18.77
CA GLY A 401 -17.43 21.18 -20.00
C GLY A 401 -15.93 20.85 -19.93
N PRO A 402 -15.39 20.22 -20.98
CA PRO A 402 -14.03 19.68 -20.98
C PRO A 402 -12.98 20.79 -20.94
N GLY A 403 -12.19 20.83 -19.86
CA GLY A 403 -11.08 21.77 -19.66
C GLY A 403 -11.38 22.90 -18.66
N CYS A 404 -12.66 23.17 -18.37
CA CYS A 404 -13.06 24.18 -17.41
C CYS A 404 -13.42 23.58 -16.04
N GLY A 405 -13.32 24.39 -14.98
CA GLY A 405 -13.75 24.00 -13.64
C GLY A 405 -15.27 23.75 -13.59
N PRO A 406 -15.74 22.86 -12.71
CA PRO A 406 -17.17 22.57 -12.61
C PRO A 406 -17.98 23.79 -12.19
N CYS A 407 -19.18 23.90 -12.73
CA CYS A 407 -20.17 24.90 -12.41
C CYS A 407 -20.79 24.68 -11.03
N GLY A 408 -21.00 25.78 -10.30
CA GLY A 408 -21.75 25.79 -9.05
C GLY A 408 -23.25 25.51 -9.25
N ASP A 409 -23.94 25.28 -8.14
CA ASP A 409 -25.36 24.91 -8.15
C ASP A 409 -26.25 25.97 -8.83
N GLY A 410 -27.22 25.50 -9.60
CA GLY A 410 -28.16 26.30 -10.38
C GLY A 410 -27.61 26.88 -11.70
N LEU A 411 -26.31 26.71 -11.98
CA LEU A 411 -25.69 27.08 -13.27
C LEU A 411 -25.92 25.99 -14.33
N MET A 412 -25.88 26.38 -15.59
CA MET A 412 -26.16 25.47 -16.70
C MET A 412 -25.10 24.38 -16.88
N CYS A 413 -25.58 23.19 -17.18
CA CYS A 413 -24.76 22.00 -17.43
C CYS A 413 -25.32 21.17 -18.58
N VAL A 414 -24.48 20.31 -19.15
CA VAL A 414 -24.84 19.34 -20.19
C VAL A 414 -24.58 17.90 -19.73
N ALA A 415 -23.69 17.69 -18.77
CA ALA A 415 -23.37 16.43 -18.13
C ALA A 415 -23.07 16.61 -16.63
N ASP A 416 -23.18 15.54 -15.84
CA ASP A 416 -22.94 15.58 -14.38
C ASP A 416 -21.52 16.05 -14.02
N ALA A 417 -20.53 15.77 -14.88
CA ALA A 417 -19.15 16.22 -14.71
C ALA A 417 -18.97 17.75 -14.85
N ASP A 418 -19.97 18.45 -15.39
CA ASP A 418 -19.96 19.90 -15.49
C ASP A 418 -20.31 20.56 -14.15
N CYS A 419 -20.70 19.80 -13.14
CA CYS A 419 -21.22 20.32 -11.88
C CYS A 419 -20.26 20.06 -10.72
N SER A 420 -20.19 21.01 -9.79
CA SER A 420 -19.46 20.81 -8.53
C SER A 420 -20.27 19.93 -7.58
N GLY A 421 -21.59 19.93 -7.76
CA GLY A 421 -22.55 19.01 -7.16
C GLY A 421 -22.56 17.64 -7.83
N THR A 422 -23.51 16.81 -7.43
CA THR A 422 -23.56 15.38 -7.78
C THR A 422 -24.24 15.10 -9.12
N ALA A 423 -25.04 16.02 -9.66
CA ALA A 423 -25.78 15.76 -10.91
C ALA A 423 -26.12 17.02 -11.73
N CYS A 424 -26.30 16.80 -13.03
CA CYS A 424 -26.85 17.76 -13.97
C CYS A 424 -28.31 17.40 -14.30
N GLU A 425 -29.26 18.08 -13.64
CA GLU A 425 -30.69 17.83 -13.81
C GLU A 425 -31.40 18.99 -14.49
N ALA A 426 -32.21 18.69 -15.52
CA ALA A 426 -32.93 19.69 -16.29
C ALA A 426 -32.04 20.84 -16.84
N SER A 427 -30.80 20.53 -17.17
CA SER A 427 -29.76 21.46 -17.63
C SER A 427 -29.31 22.49 -16.59
N ALA A 428 -29.44 22.17 -15.30
CA ALA A 428 -28.87 22.93 -14.19
C ALA A 428 -28.11 22.00 -13.24
N CYS A 429 -27.00 22.47 -12.69
CA CYS A 429 -26.26 21.76 -11.66
C CYS A 429 -27.07 21.71 -10.38
N VAL A 430 -27.25 20.51 -9.85
CA VAL A 430 -27.92 20.25 -8.58
C VAL A 430 -26.95 19.51 -7.66
N SER A 431 -27.10 19.73 -6.35
CA SER A 431 -26.22 19.16 -5.34
C SER A 431 -27.00 18.74 -4.12
N CYS A 432 -26.37 17.94 -3.25
CA CYS A 432 -26.93 17.55 -1.97
C CYS A 432 -26.98 18.70 -0.93
N SER A 433 -26.92 19.96 -1.35
CA SER A 433 -26.80 21.14 -0.47
C SER A 433 -27.38 22.41 -1.10
N ASP A 434 -28.27 22.28 -2.09
CA ASP A 434 -28.81 23.38 -2.88
C ASP A 434 -30.14 23.97 -2.34
N GLY A 435 -30.64 23.44 -1.23
CA GLY A 435 -31.86 23.88 -0.57
C GLY A 435 -33.15 23.36 -1.21
N ALA A 436 -33.04 22.40 -2.14
CA ALA A 436 -34.16 21.68 -2.72
C ALA A 436 -34.07 20.18 -2.40
N GLN A 437 -35.17 19.45 -2.62
CA GLN A 437 -35.18 17.98 -2.57
C GLN A 437 -35.10 17.48 -4.02
N ASN A 438 -33.89 17.29 -4.55
CA ASN A 438 -33.63 16.89 -5.92
C ASN A 438 -32.45 15.90 -6.00
N ALA A 439 -31.99 15.52 -7.20
CA ALA A 439 -30.94 14.52 -7.36
C ALA A 439 -31.25 13.19 -6.63
N ALA A 440 -30.26 12.60 -5.95
CA ALA A 440 -30.39 11.33 -5.24
C ALA A 440 -30.98 11.45 -3.83
N GLU A 441 -31.38 12.65 -3.41
CA GLU A 441 -31.79 12.96 -2.04
C GLU A 441 -33.08 12.26 -1.59
N THR A 442 -33.18 11.95 -0.30
CA THR A 442 -34.41 11.45 0.31
C THR A 442 -35.15 12.49 1.15
N ASP A 443 -34.48 13.55 1.61
CA ASP A 443 -35.08 14.82 2.07
C ASP A 443 -34.19 15.99 1.60
N VAL A 444 -34.65 17.24 1.75
CA VAL A 444 -33.93 18.44 1.31
C VAL A 444 -32.48 18.41 1.81
N ASP A 445 -31.51 18.39 0.90
CA ASP A 445 -30.07 18.40 1.19
C ASP A 445 -29.54 17.15 1.94
N CYS A 446 -30.25 16.02 1.91
CA CYS A 446 -29.80 14.82 2.61
C CYS A 446 -30.33 13.47 2.09
N GLY A 447 -29.58 12.43 2.42
CA GLY A 447 -29.94 11.03 2.20
C GLY A 447 -29.79 10.57 0.76
N GLY A 448 -29.93 9.26 0.53
CA GLY A 448 -29.65 8.64 -0.76
C GLY A 448 -28.21 8.16 -0.93
N PRO A 449 -27.94 7.35 -1.98
CA PRO A 449 -26.67 6.67 -2.16
C PRO A 449 -25.49 7.59 -2.51
N ASP A 450 -25.78 8.75 -3.10
CA ASP A 450 -24.76 9.68 -3.64
C ASP A 450 -24.55 10.91 -2.76
N CYS A 451 -25.33 11.07 -1.68
CA CYS A 451 -25.19 12.16 -0.72
C CYS A 451 -24.39 11.73 0.51
N ALA A 452 -23.34 12.48 0.82
CA ALA A 452 -22.53 12.26 2.02
C ALA A 452 -23.30 12.65 3.29
N ASP A 453 -24.14 13.69 3.20
CA ASP A 453 -24.97 14.15 4.29
C ASP A 453 -26.19 13.24 4.45
N ARG A 454 -26.28 12.63 5.64
CA ARG A 454 -27.40 11.79 6.02
C ARG A 454 -28.45 12.63 6.71
N CYS A 455 -29.70 12.26 6.50
CA CYS A 455 -30.87 12.92 7.04
C CYS A 455 -30.92 12.80 8.57
N ALA A 456 -31.28 13.91 9.21
CA ALA A 456 -31.45 13.97 10.65
C ALA A 456 -32.75 13.29 11.06
N ASP A 457 -32.99 13.13 12.37
CA ASP A 457 -34.25 12.57 12.84
C ASP A 457 -35.43 13.43 12.40
N LEU A 458 -36.54 12.76 12.06
CA LEU A 458 -37.77 13.30 11.48
C LEU A 458 -37.71 13.67 9.98
N ASP A 459 -36.54 13.65 9.37
CA ASP A 459 -36.40 13.84 7.92
C ASP A 459 -36.77 12.55 7.17
N SER A 460 -37.14 12.70 5.90
CA SER A 460 -37.61 11.63 5.01
C SER A 460 -36.45 10.73 4.57
N CYS A 461 -36.71 9.43 4.50
CA CYS A 461 -35.72 8.43 4.09
C CYS A 461 -36.34 7.30 3.28
N SER A 462 -35.50 6.57 2.54
CA SER A 462 -35.89 5.38 1.80
C SER A 462 -35.24 4.10 2.35
N VAL A 463 -34.04 4.20 2.90
CA VAL A 463 -33.27 3.10 3.50
C VAL A 463 -32.52 3.57 4.76
N ASP A 464 -32.14 2.63 5.62
CA ASP A 464 -31.41 2.89 6.87
C ASP A 464 -30.11 3.70 6.68
N GLY A 465 -29.46 3.54 5.52
CA GLY A 465 -28.25 4.28 5.15
C GLY A 465 -28.46 5.79 4.97
N ASP A 466 -29.70 6.22 4.74
CA ASP A 466 -30.05 7.63 4.52
C ASP A 466 -30.05 8.43 5.82
N CYS A 467 -30.05 7.76 6.99
CA CYS A 467 -30.25 8.40 8.28
C CYS A 467 -28.97 8.49 9.10
N VAL A 468 -28.79 9.61 9.81
CA VAL A 468 -27.73 9.76 10.83
C VAL A 468 -27.87 8.70 11.91
N SER A 469 -29.12 8.41 12.32
CA SER A 469 -29.45 7.35 13.27
C SER A 469 -29.15 5.94 12.76
N GLY A 470 -28.98 5.77 11.44
CA GLY A 470 -28.87 4.48 10.79
C GLY A 470 -30.19 3.68 10.78
N SER A 471 -31.34 4.31 11.03
CA SER A 471 -32.65 3.66 11.00
C SER A 471 -33.69 4.50 10.27
N CYS A 472 -34.21 3.94 9.18
CA CYS A 472 -35.31 4.49 8.40
C CYS A 472 -36.59 3.72 8.71
N ASP A 473 -37.40 4.26 9.62
CA ASP A 473 -38.67 3.63 10.01
C ASP A 473 -39.84 4.27 9.28
N THR A 474 -40.62 3.46 8.56
CA THR A 474 -41.79 3.90 7.77
C THR A 474 -41.56 5.15 6.88
N GLY A 475 -40.34 5.33 6.38
CA GLY A 475 -39.98 6.42 5.47
C GLY A 475 -39.55 7.72 6.17
N THR A 476 -39.22 7.65 7.47
CA THR A 476 -38.67 8.76 8.25
C THR A 476 -37.48 8.28 9.07
N CYS A 477 -36.41 9.08 9.13
CA CYS A 477 -35.28 8.83 10.00
C CYS A 477 -35.70 8.98 11.46
N ARG A 478 -35.41 7.97 12.28
CA ARG A 478 -35.76 7.97 13.71
C ARG A 478 -34.61 7.42 14.55
N SER A 479 -34.52 7.89 15.79
CA SER A 479 -33.42 7.60 16.73
C SER A 479 -33.97 7.21 18.09
N CYS A 480 -33.19 6.46 18.85
CA CYS A 480 -33.46 6.07 20.23
C CYS A 480 -33.46 7.24 21.24
N THR A 481 -33.59 8.50 20.81
CA THR A 481 -33.48 9.71 21.65
C THR A 481 -34.39 10.85 21.18
N ASP A 482 -35.38 10.56 20.34
CA ASP A 482 -36.24 11.55 19.69
C ASP A 482 -37.47 11.96 20.53
N GLY A 483 -37.64 11.39 21.72
CA GLY A 483 -38.71 11.70 22.66
C GLY A 483 -40.05 11.05 22.29
N VAL A 484 -40.07 10.10 21.35
CA VAL A 484 -41.28 9.43 20.86
C VAL A 484 -41.07 7.93 20.73
N GLN A 485 -41.91 7.13 21.40
CA GLN A 485 -41.90 5.66 21.29
C GLN A 485 -42.12 5.17 19.84
N ASN A 486 -41.05 4.84 19.12
CA ASN A 486 -41.12 4.44 17.71
C ASN A 486 -39.96 3.50 17.29
N GLY A 487 -39.98 2.99 16.05
CA GLY A 487 -38.92 2.10 15.55
C GLY A 487 -38.74 0.82 16.39
N MET A 488 -37.52 0.60 16.89
CA MET A 488 -37.16 -0.59 17.69
C MET A 488 -37.31 -0.38 19.21
N GLU A 489 -37.86 0.76 19.65
CA GLU A 489 -38.06 1.10 21.06
C GLU A 489 -39.18 0.28 21.72
N THR A 490 -38.98 -0.11 22.98
CA THR A 490 -40.03 -0.72 23.82
C THR A 490 -40.72 0.28 24.74
N ASP A 491 -40.08 1.41 25.03
CA ASP A 491 -40.68 2.66 25.56
C ASP A 491 -39.93 3.86 24.97
N VAL A 492 -40.45 5.08 25.13
CA VAL A 492 -39.85 6.32 24.59
C VAL A 492 -38.33 6.34 24.83
N ASP A 493 -37.54 6.35 23.75
CA ASP A 493 -36.07 6.44 23.78
C ASP A 493 -35.32 5.25 24.43
N CYS A 494 -35.97 4.07 24.57
CA CYS A 494 -35.34 2.89 25.15
C CYS A 494 -35.92 1.57 24.62
N GLY A 495 -35.15 0.48 24.63
CA GLY A 495 -35.65 -0.78 24.05
C GLY A 495 -34.78 -2.02 24.16
N GLY A 496 -33.67 -2.00 24.90
CA GLY A 496 -32.79 -3.16 25.02
C GLY A 496 -31.68 -3.27 23.97
N ALA A 497 -30.65 -4.08 24.25
CA ALA A 497 -29.50 -4.24 23.35
C ALA A 497 -29.86 -4.83 21.96
N ALA A 498 -31.00 -5.53 21.84
CA ALA A 498 -31.47 -6.09 20.58
C ALA A 498 -32.09 -5.04 19.63
N SER A 499 -32.51 -3.88 20.15
CA SER A 499 -33.03 -2.75 19.38
C SER A 499 -31.96 -1.69 19.07
N GLY A 500 -30.73 -1.87 19.57
CA GLY A 500 -29.69 -0.85 19.47
C GLY A 500 -29.88 0.36 20.39
N CYS A 501 -31.00 0.40 21.14
CA CYS A 501 -31.31 1.47 22.09
C CYS A 501 -30.80 1.17 23.51
N GLY A 502 -30.69 2.23 24.33
CA GLY A 502 -30.39 2.10 25.76
C GLY A 502 -31.40 1.20 26.49
N LEU A 503 -30.99 0.65 27.65
CA LEU A 503 -31.88 -0.12 28.50
C LEU A 503 -32.88 0.82 29.20
N CYS A 504 -34.14 0.40 29.26
CA CYS A 504 -35.23 1.14 29.90
C CYS A 504 -35.10 1.16 31.43
N GLY A 505 -35.52 2.29 32.03
CA GLY A 505 -35.53 2.52 33.47
C GLY A 505 -36.76 1.93 34.15
N GLY A 506 -36.92 2.19 35.44
CA GLY A 506 -38.02 1.68 36.24
C GLY A 506 -39.35 2.33 35.89
N GLY A 507 -40.36 1.52 35.57
CA GLY A 507 -41.69 1.98 35.20
C GLY A 507 -41.93 1.99 33.68
N ASP A 508 -40.86 2.02 32.90
CA ASP A 508 -40.91 2.01 31.43
C ASP A 508 -41.41 0.66 30.89
N SER A 509 -42.01 0.69 29.71
CA SER A 509 -42.59 -0.43 29.01
C SER A 509 -41.52 -1.37 28.46
N CYS A 510 -41.74 -2.67 28.60
CA CYS A 510 -40.81 -3.71 28.15
C CYS A 510 -41.52 -4.93 27.60
N THR A 511 -40.83 -5.63 26.71
CA THR A 511 -41.27 -6.91 26.12
C THR A 511 -40.51 -8.11 26.69
N GLY A 512 -39.29 -7.88 27.21
CA GLY A 512 -38.46 -8.88 27.86
C GLY A 512 -37.47 -8.30 28.86
N ASN A 513 -36.83 -9.17 29.63
CA ASN A 513 -35.86 -8.77 30.66
C ASN A 513 -34.63 -8.03 30.12
N ALA A 514 -34.27 -8.28 28.86
CA ALA A 514 -33.14 -7.64 28.20
C ALA A 514 -33.41 -6.16 27.85
N ASP A 515 -34.67 -5.73 27.93
CA ASP A 515 -35.07 -4.35 27.65
C ASP A 515 -34.84 -3.46 28.88
N CYS A 516 -34.74 -4.05 30.07
CA CYS A 516 -34.68 -3.34 31.33
C CYS A 516 -33.26 -3.23 31.89
N LEU A 517 -32.88 -2.06 32.38
CA LEU A 517 -31.61 -1.85 33.06
C LEU A 517 -31.46 -2.74 34.31
N SER A 518 -32.57 -2.99 35.00
CA SER A 518 -32.63 -3.91 36.14
C SER A 518 -32.52 -5.39 35.75
N GLY A 519 -32.58 -5.72 34.46
CA GLY A 519 -32.66 -7.09 33.96
C GLY A 519 -33.99 -7.79 34.26
N LEU A 520 -35.02 -7.05 34.69
CA LEU A 520 -36.30 -7.60 35.13
C LEU A 520 -37.47 -6.81 34.53
N CYS A 521 -38.14 -7.44 33.57
CA CYS A 521 -39.41 -6.98 33.01
C CYS A 521 -40.56 -7.72 33.71
N VAL A 522 -41.34 -7.01 34.51
CA VAL A 522 -42.44 -7.59 35.30
C VAL A 522 -43.76 -7.01 34.86
N ALA A 523 -44.63 -7.87 34.33
CA ALA A 523 -45.95 -7.48 33.81
C ALA A 523 -45.90 -6.40 32.72
N GLY A 524 -44.86 -6.41 31.88
CA GLY A 524 -44.68 -5.46 30.77
C GLY A 524 -44.11 -4.10 31.19
N SER A 525 -43.60 -3.98 32.42
CA SER A 525 -42.92 -2.78 32.91
C SER A 525 -41.60 -3.15 33.58
N CYS A 526 -40.56 -2.37 33.34
CA CYS A 526 -39.25 -2.54 33.92
C CYS A 526 -39.25 -2.22 35.41
N THR A 527 -38.60 -3.06 36.21
CA THR A 527 -38.38 -2.71 37.63
C THR A 527 -37.28 -1.67 37.74
N ALA A 528 -37.37 -0.76 38.70
CA ALA A 528 -36.33 0.24 38.91
C ALA A 528 -35.00 -0.42 39.29
N ALA A 529 -33.93 -0.09 38.57
CA ALA A 529 -32.59 -0.42 39.02
C ALA A 529 -32.25 0.55 40.15
N MET A 530 -31.78 0.05 41.30
CA MET A 530 -31.37 0.93 42.38
C MET A 530 -30.01 0.50 42.89
N PHE A 531 -29.11 1.47 42.97
CA PHE A 531 -27.87 1.36 43.72
C PHE A 531 -27.97 2.28 44.94
N SER A 532 -27.55 1.79 46.10
CA SER A 532 -27.45 2.62 47.29
C SER A 532 -26.27 2.19 48.15
N ASP A 533 -25.50 3.16 48.63
CA ASP A 533 -24.46 2.95 49.63
C ASP A 533 -24.54 4.03 50.70
N ASN A 534 -24.76 3.62 51.94
CA ASN A 534 -24.78 4.48 53.12
C ASN A 534 -23.53 4.28 53.99
N PHE A 535 -22.51 3.59 53.47
CA PHE A 535 -21.20 3.39 54.10
C PHE A 535 -21.20 2.67 55.47
N GLU A 536 -22.36 2.18 55.93
CA GLU A 536 -22.53 1.53 57.24
C GLU A 536 -21.80 0.19 57.39
N THR A 537 -21.26 -0.34 56.29
CA THR A 537 -20.34 -1.49 56.32
C THR A 537 -18.98 -1.14 56.92
N GLY A 538 -18.68 0.16 57.08
CA GLY A 538 -17.43 0.69 57.60
C GLY A 538 -16.26 0.64 56.60
N MET A 539 -16.52 0.30 55.34
CA MET A 539 -15.51 0.24 54.29
C MET A 539 -16.13 0.49 52.91
N PHE A 540 -15.33 1.00 51.97
CA PHE A 540 -15.75 1.06 50.58
C PHE A 540 -15.86 -0.34 49.98
N SER A 541 -16.97 -0.61 49.30
CA SER A 541 -17.12 -1.77 48.43
C SER A 541 -16.24 -1.60 47.17
N SER A 542 -16.07 -2.68 46.40
CA SER A 542 -15.16 -2.69 45.23
C SER A 542 -15.59 -1.79 44.07
N VAL A 543 -16.81 -1.26 44.09
CA VAL A 543 -17.32 -0.36 43.04
C VAL A 543 -16.83 1.08 43.21
N TRP A 544 -16.35 1.43 44.40
CA TRP A 544 -15.77 2.74 44.70
C TRP A 544 -14.28 2.74 44.41
N SER A 545 -13.78 3.85 43.91
CA SER A 545 -12.35 4.08 43.75
C SER A 545 -11.96 5.45 44.28
N THR A 546 -10.73 5.57 44.78
CA THR A 546 -10.21 6.83 45.34
C THR A 546 -8.97 7.25 44.56
N SER A 547 -8.81 8.54 44.28
CA SER A 547 -7.65 9.10 43.59
C SER A 547 -7.28 10.49 44.11
N GLY A 548 -6.26 11.13 43.53
CA GLY A 548 -5.74 12.42 43.99
C GLY A 548 -4.53 12.28 44.92
N ASP A 549 -4.24 13.35 45.67
CA ASP A 549 -3.10 13.46 46.57
C ASP A 549 -3.32 12.70 47.89
N ALA A 550 -4.57 12.51 48.30
CA ALA A 550 -4.96 11.64 49.41
C ALA A 550 -6.24 10.83 49.09
N SER A 551 -6.32 9.61 49.60
CA SER A 551 -7.50 8.76 49.46
C SER A 551 -8.62 9.16 50.42
N TRP A 552 -9.85 9.12 49.92
CA TRP A 552 -11.04 9.08 50.78
C TRP A 552 -11.08 7.80 51.63
N PHE A 553 -11.78 7.85 52.75
CA PHE A 553 -12.00 6.69 53.61
C PHE A 553 -13.36 6.75 54.31
N VAL A 554 -13.86 5.60 54.77
CA VAL A 554 -15.08 5.53 55.57
C VAL A 554 -14.74 5.78 57.03
N SER A 555 -15.45 6.72 57.65
CA SER A 555 -15.13 7.27 58.96
C SER A 555 -16.35 7.30 59.88
N MET A 556 -16.09 7.17 61.19
CA MET A 556 -17.08 7.27 62.27
C MET A 556 -16.96 8.58 63.07
N THR A 557 -16.06 9.48 62.68
CA THR A 557 -15.79 10.74 63.41
C THR A 557 -16.93 11.73 63.24
N THR A 558 -17.46 11.84 62.01
CA THR A 558 -18.51 12.78 61.62
C THR A 558 -19.57 12.11 60.74
N PRO A 559 -20.32 11.10 61.24
CA PRO A 559 -21.38 10.48 60.46
C PRO A 559 -22.48 11.49 60.14
N LEU A 560 -22.93 11.52 58.90
CA LEU A 560 -24.01 12.42 58.47
C LEU A 560 -25.37 11.78 58.75
N ASN A 561 -25.45 10.46 58.62
CA ASN A 561 -26.51 9.58 59.09
C ASN A 561 -25.88 8.31 59.67
N GLY A 562 -26.63 7.54 60.47
CA GLY A 562 -26.15 6.28 61.03
C GLY A 562 -24.85 6.37 61.87
N LEU A 563 -23.88 5.50 61.60
CA LEU A 563 -22.61 5.39 62.33
C LEU A 563 -21.39 5.73 61.47
N PHE A 564 -21.49 5.67 60.15
CA PHE A 564 -20.38 5.86 59.23
C PHE A 564 -20.75 6.82 58.10
N SER A 565 -19.75 7.52 57.57
CA SER A 565 -19.86 8.34 56.36
C SER A 565 -18.54 8.31 55.59
N ALA A 566 -18.55 8.65 54.30
CA ALA A 566 -17.33 8.82 53.54
C ALA A 566 -16.70 10.19 53.83
N GLU A 567 -15.41 10.22 54.11
CA GLU A 567 -14.61 11.39 54.48
C GLU A 567 -13.46 11.55 53.49
N SER A 568 -13.19 12.79 53.07
CA SER A 568 -12.05 13.12 52.20
C SER A 568 -10.72 12.85 52.89
N GLY A 569 -9.68 12.58 52.10
CA GLY A 569 -8.31 12.51 52.65
C GLY A 569 -7.79 13.88 53.08
N ASP A 570 -6.87 13.88 54.06
CA ASP A 570 -6.16 15.09 54.48
C ASP A 570 -5.23 15.58 53.35
N ILE A 571 -5.48 16.79 52.83
CA ILE A 571 -4.73 17.38 51.71
C ILE A 571 -4.26 18.81 52.05
N ASN A 572 -3.13 19.21 51.46
CA ASN A 572 -2.56 20.57 51.58
C ASN A 572 -3.18 21.54 50.56
N ASP A 573 -2.75 22.80 50.61
CA ASP A 573 -3.13 23.83 49.64
C ASP A 573 -2.74 23.40 48.20
N SER A 574 -3.63 23.65 47.23
CA SER A 574 -3.51 23.26 45.81
C SER A 574 -3.46 21.75 45.52
N GLU A 575 -3.92 20.92 46.46
CA GLU A 575 -4.08 19.48 46.29
C GLU A 575 -5.56 19.10 46.13
N VAL A 576 -5.81 17.87 45.68
CA VAL A 576 -7.17 17.32 45.51
C VAL A 576 -7.30 15.91 46.09
N SER A 577 -8.48 15.55 46.56
CA SER A 577 -8.83 14.19 46.99
C SER A 577 -10.13 13.76 46.34
N ASN A 578 -10.13 12.65 45.61
CA ASN A 578 -11.28 12.21 44.79
C ASN A 578 -11.86 10.88 45.28
N LEU A 579 -13.18 10.78 45.25
CA LEU A 579 -13.95 9.55 45.34
C LEU A 579 -14.78 9.39 44.07
N ASP A 580 -14.61 8.26 43.40
CA ASP A 580 -15.11 7.96 42.07
C ASP A 580 -16.03 6.73 42.10
N LEU A 581 -17.18 6.82 41.42
CA LEU A 581 -18.13 5.73 41.20
C LEU A 581 -18.53 5.69 39.71
N MET A 582 -18.30 4.56 39.06
CA MET A 582 -18.75 4.32 37.68
C MET A 582 -20.12 3.67 37.69
N VAL A 583 -21.04 4.18 36.88
CA VAL A 583 -22.44 3.73 36.84
C VAL A 583 -22.95 3.66 35.41
N THR A 584 -23.91 2.78 35.16
CA THR A 584 -24.69 2.76 33.91
C THR A 584 -26.13 3.07 34.23
N CYS A 585 -26.68 4.09 33.58
CA CYS A 585 -27.99 4.67 33.88
C CYS A 585 -28.94 4.60 32.68
N ALA A 586 -30.23 4.52 32.96
CA ALA A 586 -31.30 4.67 31.97
C ALA A 586 -31.70 6.15 31.82
N PRO A 587 -32.37 6.54 30.72
CA PRO A 587 -32.96 7.88 30.61
C PRO A 587 -33.83 8.22 31.82
N GLY A 588 -33.70 9.44 32.36
CA GLY A 588 -34.47 9.89 33.53
C GLY A 588 -33.93 9.43 34.89
N ALA A 589 -32.77 8.78 34.93
CA ALA A 589 -32.09 8.39 36.17
C ALA A 589 -31.76 9.58 37.07
N THR A 590 -31.56 9.32 38.37
CA THR A 590 -31.20 10.35 39.34
C THR A 590 -30.13 9.87 40.31
N VAL A 591 -29.27 10.79 40.73
CA VAL A 591 -28.36 10.63 41.86
C VAL A 591 -28.83 11.51 43.01
N GLN A 592 -28.75 10.99 44.23
CA GLN A 592 -28.95 11.72 45.48
C GLN A 592 -27.85 11.33 46.46
N PHE A 593 -27.38 12.29 47.25
CA PHE A 593 -26.47 12.04 48.36
C PHE A 593 -26.62 13.12 49.43
N ASN A 594 -26.30 12.77 50.67
CA ASN A 594 -26.07 13.70 51.75
C ASN A 594 -24.62 14.18 51.71
N TYR A 595 -24.39 15.45 52.00
CA TYR A 595 -23.05 16.01 52.12
C TYR A 595 -22.95 17.00 53.27
N ARG A 596 -21.71 17.22 53.70
CA ARG A 596 -21.33 18.26 54.63
C ARG A 596 -19.93 18.77 54.28
N THR A 597 -19.74 20.07 54.38
CA THR A 597 -18.43 20.71 54.25
C THR A 597 -18.11 21.48 55.53
N ASP A 598 -16.85 21.48 55.94
CA ASP A 598 -16.34 22.33 57.01
C ASP A 598 -14.98 22.88 56.61
N VAL A 599 -15.02 23.73 55.58
CA VAL A 599 -13.86 24.18 54.79
C VAL A 599 -13.82 25.71 54.68
N GLU A 600 -12.81 26.28 54.02
CA GLU A 600 -12.78 27.72 53.76
C GLU A 600 -13.84 28.15 52.74
N ALA A 601 -14.84 28.91 53.23
CA ALA A 601 -16.01 29.21 52.43
C ALA A 601 -15.71 30.09 51.21
N GLY A 602 -16.10 29.61 50.02
CA GLY A 602 -15.85 30.26 48.74
C GLY A 602 -14.41 30.11 48.19
N TRP A 603 -13.60 29.22 48.77
CA TRP A 603 -12.22 28.99 48.33
C TRP A 603 -11.92 27.49 48.19
N ASP A 604 -12.26 26.71 49.22
CA ASP A 604 -12.16 25.25 49.20
C ASP A 604 -13.53 24.65 48.86
N TYR A 605 -13.56 23.63 48.00
CA TYR A 605 -14.80 23.08 47.47
C TYR A 605 -14.88 21.56 47.56
N LEU A 606 -16.06 21.07 47.94
CA LEU A 606 -16.54 19.77 47.48
C LEU A 606 -17.19 19.97 46.12
N ASP A 607 -16.54 19.51 45.06
CA ASP A 607 -17.07 19.52 43.70
C ASP A 607 -17.74 18.18 43.39
N PHE A 608 -19.00 18.23 42.95
CA PHE A 608 -19.67 17.09 42.34
C PHE A 608 -19.51 17.16 40.82
N ILE A 609 -18.85 16.15 40.27
CA ILE A 609 -18.41 16.11 38.87
C ILE A 609 -19.05 14.90 38.19
N VAL A 610 -19.61 15.12 37.00
CA VAL A 610 -20.13 14.06 36.13
C VAL A 610 -19.36 14.12 34.81
N ASP A 611 -18.70 13.01 34.46
CA ASP A 611 -17.90 12.87 33.24
C ASP A 611 -16.87 13.99 33.02
N GLY A 612 -16.23 14.42 34.11
CA GLY A 612 -15.21 15.46 34.11
C GLY A 612 -15.75 16.90 34.12
N SER A 613 -17.08 17.10 34.05
CA SER A 613 -17.70 18.42 34.17
C SER A 613 -18.25 18.63 35.58
N ILE A 614 -17.90 19.76 36.22
CA ILE A 614 -18.46 20.15 37.52
C ILE A 614 -19.94 20.46 37.33
N VAL A 615 -20.80 19.72 38.03
CA VAL A 615 -22.25 19.93 38.07
C VAL A 615 -22.61 20.91 39.18
N ASP A 616 -21.95 20.80 40.33
CA ASP A 616 -22.16 21.70 41.47
C ASP A 616 -20.95 21.73 42.41
N SER A 617 -20.85 22.77 43.23
CA SER A 617 -19.73 23.02 44.14
C SER A 617 -20.22 23.53 45.49
N TYR A 618 -19.71 22.96 46.59
CA TYR A 618 -20.11 23.32 47.95
C TYR A 618 -18.92 23.75 48.81
N SER A 619 -19.06 24.85 49.56
CA SER A 619 -17.97 25.44 50.34
C SER A 619 -18.47 26.12 51.62
N ASP A 620 -19.14 25.39 52.51
CA ASP A 620 -19.64 25.95 53.76
C ASP A 620 -18.64 25.74 54.91
N LEU A 621 -18.41 26.78 55.71
CA LEU A 621 -17.64 26.69 56.96
C LEU A 621 -18.58 26.27 58.10
N GLY A 622 -18.29 25.15 58.78
CA GLY A 622 -19.14 24.59 59.82
C GLY A 622 -20.52 24.16 59.32
N GLY A 623 -20.62 23.72 58.06
CA GLY A 623 -21.88 23.38 57.38
C GLY A 623 -22.67 22.31 58.13
N THR A 624 -24.00 22.34 57.98
CA THR A 624 -24.89 21.27 58.44
C THR A 624 -25.10 20.24 57.33
N THR A 625 -25.36 18.98 57.69
CA THR A 625 -25.75 17.94 56.73
C THR A 625 -26.90 18.41 55.85
N THR A 626 -26.69 18.36 54.54
CA THR A 626 -27.65 18.76 53.50
C THR A 626 -27.72 17.66 52.45
N SER A 627 -28.83 17.55 51.71
CA SER A 627 -28.98 16.58 50.61
C SER A 627 -28.95 17.30 49.27
N ALA A 628 -28.26 16.71 48.29
CA ALA A 628 -28.27 17.14 46.90
C ALA A 628 -28.89 16.06 46.01
N SER A 629 -29.47 16.47 44.88
CA SER A 629 -30.01 15.53 43.89
C SER A 629 -29.92 16.10 42.48
N TYR A 630 -29.48 15.26 41.54
CA TYR A 630 -29.24 15.64 40.15
C TYR A 630 -29.81 14.58 39.20
N PRO A 631 -30.40 14.99 38.07
CA PRO A 631 -30.74 14.07 36.99
C PRO A 631 -29.45 13.58 36.30
N LEU A 632 -29.47 12.32 35.86
CA LEU A 632 -28.44 11.72 35.02
C LEU A 632 -29.06 11.35 33.68
N MET A 633 -28.29 11.51 32.61
CA MET A 633 -28.70 11.08 31.28
C MET A 633 -28.59 9.55 31.18
N GLY A 634 -29.20 8.97 30.13
CA GLY A 634 -28.98 7.56 29.82
C GLY A 634 -27.55 7.34 29.32
N GLY A 635 -26.89 6.28 29.78
CA GLY A 635 -25.51 5.95 29.41
C GLY A 635 -24.62 5.59 30.60
N THR A 636 -23.33 5.41 30.33
CA THR A 636 -22.32 5.16 31.37
C THR A 636 -21.70 6.47 31.82
N HIS A 637 -21.67 6.68 33.13
CA HIS A 637 -21.17 7.90 33.76
C HIS A 637 -20.09 7.59 34.79
N THR A 638 -19.12 8.49 34.93
CA THR A 638 -18.22 8.56 36.09
C THR A 638 -18.66 9.70 37.00
N LEU A 639 -19.16 9.34 38.17
CA LEU A 639 -19.54 10.27 39.23
C LEU A 639 -18.34 10.48 40.15
N ARG A 640 -17.97 11.75 40.39
CA ARG A 640 -16.84 12.11 41.24
C ARG A 640 -17.26 13.11 42.30
N TRP A 641 -16.88 12.81 43.54
CA TRP A 641 -16.85 13.75 44.65
C TRP A 641 -15.40 14.14 44.89
N GLN A 642 -15.06 15.37 44.58
CA GLN A 642 -13.70 15.89 44.68
C GLN A 642 -13.64 16.93 45.79
N TYR A 643 -12.76 16.72 46.77
CA TYR A 643 -12.32 17.81 47.63
C TYR A 643 -11.16 18.52 46.94
N ASN A 644 -11.30 19.82 46.71
CA ASN A 644 -10.33 20.66 46.00
C ASN A 644 -10.00 21.88 46.86
N LYS A 645 -8.72 22.11 47.11
CA LYS A 645 -8.23 23.23 47.92
C LYS A 645 -7.60 24.32 47.07
N ASP A 646 -7.78 25.56 47.52
CA ASP A 646 -7.18 26.71 46.85
C ASP A 646 -5.67 26.84 47.16
N SER A 647 -5.05 27.95 46.75
CA SER A 647 -3.60 28.15 46.91
C SER A 647 -3.12 28.53 48.31
N SER A 648 -4.02 28.80 49.26
CA SER A 648 -3.59 29.19 50.60
C SER A 648 -4.73 29.20 51.60
N THR A 649 -4.39 28.87 52.84
CA THR A 649 -5.25 28.98 54.03
C THR A 649 -6.11 27.73 54.20
N SER A 650 -6.42 27.42 55.45
CA SER A 650 -7.24 26.27 55.80
C SER A 650 -8.09 26.69 56.99
N SER A 651 -9.38 26.36 56.93
CA SER A 651 -10.36 26.79 57.93
C SER A 651 -11.33 25.67 58.25
N GLY A 652 -11.89 25.70 59.46
CA GLY A 652 -12.82 24.66 59.91
C GLY A 652 -12.08 23.38 60.27
N ALA A 653 -12.69 22.25 59.93
CA ALA A 653 -12.05 20.95 60.00
C ALA A 653 -11.14 20.69 58.79
N ASP A 654 -11.29 21.47 57.71
CA ASP A 654 -10.55 21.33 56.46
C ASP A 654 -10.82 19.97 55.81
N THR A 655 -12.10 19.58 55.78
CA THR A 655 -12.54 18.25 55.38
C THR A 655 -13.98 18.30 54.85
N VAL A 656 -14.31 17.37 53.97
CA VAL A 656 -15.66 17.20 53.42
C VAL A 656 -16.14 15.77 53.59
N TRP A 657 -17.46 15.60 53.70
CA TRP A 657 -18.10 14.30 53.90
C TRP A 657 -19.27 14.11 52.95
N ILE A 658 -19.48 12.86 52.54
CA ILE A 658 -20.71 12.42 51.86
C ILE A 658 -21.28 11.16 52.52
N ASP A 659 -22.58 10.96 52.34
CA ASP A 659 -23.32 9.84 52.93
C ASP A 659 -24.62 9.55 52.16
N ASP A 660 -25.25 8.40 52.42
CA ASP A 660 -26.53 7.98 51.83
C ASP A 660 -26.60 8.22 50.30
N VAL A 661 -25.62 7.70 49.56
CA VAL A 661 -25.62 7.81 48.09
C VAL A 661 -26.67 6.86 47.54
N VAL A 662 -27.66 7.40 46.83
CA VAL A 662 -28.76 6.66 46.21
C VAL A 662 -28.85 7.03 44.74
N LEU A 663 -28.80 6.02 43.88
CA LEU A 663 -29.03 6.12 42.46
C LEU A 663 -30.31 5.39 42.09
N THR A 664 -31.21 6.08 41.40
CA THR A 664 -32.41 5.48 40.81
C THR A 664 -32.20 5.34 39.32
N ASP A 665 -32.53 4.16 38.81
CA ASP A 665 -32.32 3.73 37.44
C ASP A 665 -30.87 3.80 36.97
N CYS A 666 -29.96 3.45 37.89
CA CYS A 666 -28.58 3.15 37.58
C CYS A 666 -28.14 1.83 38.24
N THR A 667 -27.14 1.19 37.64
CA THR A 667 -26.40 0.08 38.21
C THR A 667 -24.92 0.44 38.33
N ALA A 668 -24.26 -0.07 39.36
CA ALA A 668 -22.80 -0.06 39.47
C ALA A 668 -22.26 -1.43 38.99
N PRO A 669 -21.07 -1.48 38.38
CA PRO A 669 -20.50 -2.69 37.79
C PRO A 669 -20.14 -3.81 38.79
#